data_AF-A0A346SND6-F1
#
_entry.id   AF-A0A346SND6-F1
#
_cell.length_a   1.000
_cell.length_b   1.000
_cell.length_c   1.000
_cell.angle_alpha   90.00
_cell.angle_beta   90.00
_cell.angle_gamma   90.00
#
_symmetry.space_group_name_H-M   'P 1'
#
loop_
_entity.id
_entity.type
_entity.pdbx_description
1 polymer ?
#
loop_
_entity_poly.entity_id
_entity_poly.type
_entity_poly.pdbx_seq_one_letter_code
_entity_poly.pdbx_strand_id
1 'polypeptide(L)'
;MKHSRADFPKDFLFGVATSAYQIEGHAQGGAGQTHWDTFAASPGNVVRGENGDVACDHLNRFEQDFDLVREAGFDCYRFSTSWARVLPEGRGQVNQAGLDYYDRLADALLERGIRPCVTLYHWELPSALADQGGWCNRDIADWFADYTQVIMGRIGDRMFSAAPINEPWCVSWLSHFEGHHAPGLRDIRAAARAMHHVLLAHGRAIQSMRSLGMSNLGAVFNLEWSEPADDSAEAQLAADRYDAIYNRFFLAGIFKREYPQTALVGLEPHLPKGWQNDFETIGAQVDWCGLNYYTRKLIAPADTAWPSLQEVPGPLPKTQMGWEIEPSALTRFLIRTTKDYTGAMPIYITENGMASEARVQDDDRIDYLDRHLVAVQDALTQGVPVNGYFVWSLLDNYEWAFGYEKRFGLVDVDFETLARTPKASFMALKSALSEGQNVSQPLAQPFGAVHEHWNLVADIGGTNTRLGVVTNGELADLRKHPTGTLEDLLEAFHDLRDEIGTNPQAVVAAGAGPVRDGTIQLTNANLDLSETELANATGAQRTFVINDFTAAAWSVAEVTRSDVAVLQGQATPPAGTRLVVGPGTGLGVGALLYSEGRYHTVSGEGGHVGLYPRHREEVDIFEAARRIAPGCFFGDSLALEAEMFLSGTGLPVLYQAVELAAGQARAQVRSAKEILNDARSGTDLIAEKTAQIFTTHLGALMGDLAVTLMPEGGVFLVGGVAEKNRWLFSDNFKDAFNGGGRFSDLRRSLNLYVSEQAEFGIIGANNFCKNALRQ
;
A
#
# COMPACT_ATOMS: atom_id res chain seq x y z
N MET A 1 -21.82 12.80 15.07
CA MET A 1 -21.98 11.33 15.03
C MET A 1 -21.74 10.78 16.41
N LYS A 2 -22.31 9.62 16.75
CA LYS A 2 -22.09 8.96 18.04
C LYS A 2 -20.95 7.96 17.98
N HIS A 3 -20.67 7.41 16.81
CA HIS A 3 -19.60 6.44 16.57
C HIS A 3 -18.40 7.12 15.89
N SER A 4 -17.22 6.60 16.19
CA SER A 4 -15.92 7.06 15.73
C SER A 4 -15.11 5.93 15.08
N ARG A 5 -13.99 6.27 14.44
CA ARG A 5 -13.05 5.28 13.88
C ARG A 5 -12.57 4.28 14.95
N ALA A 6 -12.40 4.70 16.20
CA ALA A 6 -11.95 3.85 17.30
C ALA A 6 -12.94 2.72 17.66
N ASP A 7 -14.21 2.82 17.24
CA ASP A 7 -15.24 1.82 17.51
C ASP A 7 -15.26 0.66 16.49
N PHE A 8 -14.31 0.65 15.55
CA PHE A 8 -14.18 -0.34 14.47
C PHE A 8 -12.82 -1.04 14.55
N PRO A 9 -12.65 -2.21 13.89
CA PRO A 9 -11.35 -2.87 13.80
C PRO A 9 -10.25 -1.94 13.29
N LYS A 10 -9.01 -2.13 13.76
CA LYS A 10 -7.88 -1.23 13.45
C LYS A 10 -7.63 -1.04 11.96
N ASP A 11 -7.87 -2.09 11.16
CA ASP A 11 -7.67 -2.08 9.71
C ASP A 11 -8.97 -1.89 8.93
N PHE A 12 -10.04 -1.41 9.57
CA PHE A 12 -11.30 -1.07 8.92
C PHE A 12 -11.14 0.23 8.11
N LEU A 13 -11.48 0.16 6.83
CA LEU A 13 -11.32 1.29 5.91
C LEU A 13 -12.57 2.17 5.89
N PHE A 14 -12.39 3.47 6.11
CA PHE A 14 -13.42 4.47 5.84
C PHE A 14 -13.15 5.16 4.52
N GLY A 15 -14.11 5.10 3.61
CA GLY A 15 -13.99 5.72 2.31
C GLY A 15 -15.17 6.62 1.96
N VAL A 16 -15.02 7.30 0.83
CA VAL A 16 -16.09 8.06 0.20
C VAL A 16 -16.10 7.76 -1.30
N ALA A 17 -17.29 7.74 -1.91
CA ALA A 17 -17.50 7.27 -3.27
C ALA A 17 -18.11 8.34 -4.19
N THR A 18 -17.82 8.22 -5.49
CA THR A 18 -18.36 9.04 -6.60
C THR A 18 -18.43 8.25 -7.91
N SER A 19 -19.06 8.82 -8.94
CA SER A 19 -19.13 8.29 -10.30
C SER A 19 -18.76 9.35 -11.34
N ALA A 20 -17.98 8.97 -12.36
CA ALA A 20 -17.40 9.85 -13.37
C ALA A 20 -18.45 10.74 -14.06
N TYR A 21 -19.49 10.15 -14.66
CA TYR A 21 -20.53 10.93 -15.36
C TYR A 21 -21.29 11.87 -14.42
N GLN A 22 -21.39 11.52 -13.13
CA GLN A 22 -22.12 12.33 -12.15
C GLN A 22 -21.36 13.57 -11.70
N ILE A 23 -20.02 13.58 -11.76
CA ILE A 23 -19.19 14.68 -11.20
C ILE A 23 -18.21 15.34 -12.18
N GLU A 24 -17.70 14.63 -13.19
CA GLU A 24 -16.52 15.09 -13.96
C GLU A 24 -16.82 16.30 -14.85
N GLY A 25 -17.99 16.30 -15.51
CA GLY A 25 -18.28 17.15 -16.65
C GLY A 25 -17.94 16.43 -17.96
N HIS A 26 -18.96 15.82 -18.56
CA HIS A 26 -18.77 14.90 -19.69
C HIS A 26 -18.38 15.61 -20.99
N ALA A 27 -18.82 16.86 -21.20
CA ALA A 27 -18.53 17.62 -22.43
C ALA A 27 -17.06 18.03 -22.58
N GLN A 28 -16.23 17.76 -21.58
CA GLN A 28 -14.81 18.18 -21.51
C GLN A 28 -13.86 17.01 -21.81
N GLY A 29 -12.58 17.30 -22.02
CA GLY A 29 -11.53 16.27 -22.07
C GLY A 29 -11.59 15.29 -23.25
N GLY A 30 -12.33 15.62 -24.31
CA GLY A 30 -12.41 14.83 -25.55
C GLY A 30 -13.17 13.51 -25.41
N ALA A 31 -14.09 13.41 -24.43
CA ALA A 31 -14.95 12.24 -24.32
C ALA A 31 -15.87 12.09 -25.55
N GLY A 32 -16.04 10.85 -26.01
CA GLY A 32 -17.08 10.51 -26.97
C GLY A 32 -18.46 10.55 -26.34
N GLN A 33 -19.50 10.61 -27.17
CA GLN A 33 -20.88 10.60 -26.69
C GLN A 33 -21.22 9.27 -26.00
N THR A 34 -22.07 9.32 -24.97
CA THR A 34 -22.63 8.18 -24.26
C THR A 34 -24.14 8.05 -24.46
N HIS A 35 -24.67 6.86 -24.20
CA HIS A 35 -26.12 6.64 -24.19
C HIS A 35 -26.85 7.51 -23.14
N TRP A 36 -26.18 7.97 -22.08
CA TRP A 36 -26.75 8.93 -21.13
C TRP A 36 -26.97 10.31 -21.76
N ASP A 37 -26.10 10.77 -22.66
CA ASP A 37 -26.31 12.04 -23.37
C ASP A 37 -27.58 11.98 -24.24
N THR A 38 -27.74 10.87 -24.98
CA THR A 38 -28.94 10.65 -25.81
C THR A 38 -30.21 10.49 -24.97
N PHE A 39 -30.09 9.84 -23.81
CA PHE A 39 -31.20 9.64 -22.88
C PHE A 39 -31.63 10.97 -22.26
N ALA A 40 -30.70 11.80 -21.78
CA ALA A 40 -30.96 13.11 -21.22
C ALA A 40 -31.56 14.10 -22.24
N ALA A 41 -31.10 14.04 -23.50
CA ALA A 41 -31.64 14.85 -24.58
C ALA A 41 -33.09 14.46 -24.98
N SER A 42 -33.56 13.28 -24.57
CA SER A 42 -34.91 12.80 -24.89
C SER A 42 -35.94 13.37 -23.90
N PRO A 43 -36.98 14.10 -24.36
CA PRO A 43 -37.92 14.76 -23.46
C PRO A 43 -38.61 13.80 -22.49
N GLY A 44 -38.57 14.13 -21.20
CA GLY A 44 -39.26 13.38 -20.13
C GLY A 44 -38.43 12.28 -19.48
N ASN A 45 -37.25 11.95 -20.01
CA ASN A 45 -36.37 10.93 -19.45
C ASN A 45 -35.57 11.43 -18.23
N VAL A 46 -35.20 12.71 -18.23
CA VAL A 46 -34.49 13.36 -17.10
C VAL A 46 -35.28 14.58 -16.66
N VAL A 47 -35.37 14.79 -15.34
CA VAL A 47 -36.01 15.96 -14.74
C VAL A 47 -35.40 17.25 -15.33
N ARG A 48 -36.28 18.14 -15.80
CA ARG A 48 -35.93 19.42 -16.43
C ARG A 48 -35.00 19.31 -17.67
N GLY A 49 -34.78 18.12 -18.21
CA GLY A 49 -33.86 17.90 -19.34
C GLY A 49 -32.40 18.23 -18.99
N GLU A 50 -32.04 18.08 -17.71
CA GLU A 50 -30.66 18.26 -17.24
C GLU A 50 -29.74 17.16 -17.79
N ASN A 51 -28.44 17.44 -17.89
CA ASN A 51 -27.44 16.53 -18.43
C ASN A 51 -26.14 16.56 -17.62
N GLY A 52 -25.17 15.70 -17.96
CA GLY A 52 -23.89 15.59 -17.27
C GLY A 52 -22.76 16.46 -17.84
N ASP A 53 -23.06 17.44 -18.70
CA ASP A 53 -22.03 18.16 -19.48
C ASP A 53 -21.00 18.88 -18.58
N VAL A 54 -21.51 19.56 -17.54
CA VAL A 54 -20.70 20.29 -16.55
C VAL A 54 -20.57 19.50 -15.25
N ALA A 55 -21.69 18.98 -14.72
CA ALA A 55 -21.73 18.28 -13.44
C ALA A 55 -21.11 19.11 -12.31
N CYS A 56 -20.12 18.56 -11.61
CA CYS A 56 -19.38 19.27 -10.57
C CYS A 56 -18.10 19.91 -11.11
N ASP A 57 -17.81 19.79 -12.41
CA ASP A 57 -16.55 20.21 -13.03
C ASP A 57 -15.33 19.56 -12.34
N HIS A 58 -15.49 18.32 -11.86
CA HIS A 58 -14.46 17.60 -11.13
C HIS A 58 -13.22 17.33 -11.99
N LEU A 59 -13.37 17.23 -13.32
CA LEU A 59 -12.24 17.08 -14.24
C LEU A 59 -11.19 18.18 -14.09
N ASN A 60 -11.60 19.41 -13.75
CA ASN A 60 -10.71 20.56 -13.54
C ASN A 60 -10.43 20.85 -12.06
N ARG A 61 -11.11 20.17 -11.13
CA ARG A 61 -11.16 20.53 -9.70
C ARG A 61 -10.85 19.37 -8.75
N PHE A 62 -10.49 18.21 -9.28
CA PHE A 62 -10.28 17.00 -8.48
C PHE A 62 -9.25 17.17 -7.36
N GLU A 63 -8.21 17.98 -7.54
CA GLU A 63 -7.24 18.27 -6.47
C GLU A 63 -7.90 18.92 -5.24
N GLN A 64 -8.77 19.92 -5.46
CA GLN A 64 -9.54 20.56 -4.38
C GLN A 64 -10.50 19.57 -3.74
N ASP A 65 -11.13 18.70 -4.54
CA ASP A 65 -12.06 17.70 -4.02
C ASP A 65 -11.32 16.63 -3.20
N PHE A 66 -10.07 16.28 -3.54
CA PHE A 66 -9.22 15.35 -2.77
C PHE A 66 -8.67 15.98 -1.50
N ASP A 67 -8.48 17.30 -1.47
CA ASP A 67 -8.17 18.00 -0.23
C ASP A 67 -9.29 17.83 0.80
N LEU A 68 -10.56 17.79 0.37
CA LEU A 68 -11.70 17.51 1.25
C LEU A 68 -11.69 16.07 1.76
N VAL A 69 -11.32 15.10 0.91
CA VAL A 69 -11.20 13.68 1.31
C VAL A 69 -10.14 13.51 2.40
N ARG A 70 -8.96 14.10 2.18
CA ARG A 70 -7.86 14.11 3.15
C ARG A 70 -8.25 14.85 4.43
N GLU A 71 -8.90 16.01 4.31
CA GLU A 71 -9.32 16.82 5.47
C GLU A 71 -10.32 16.10 6.35
N ALA A 72 -11.25 15.33 5.77
CA ALA A 72 -12.19 14.51 6.51
C ALA A 72 -11.53 13.29 7.17
N GLY A 73 -10.31 12.91 6.76
CA GLY A 73 -9.62 11.74 7.29
C GLY A 73 -10.13 10.42 6.71
N PHE A 74 -10.62 10.42 5.47
CA PHE A 74 -10.94 9.17 4.76
C PHE A 74 -9.66 8.46 4.32
N ASP A 75 -9.68 7.13 4.41
CA ASP A 75 -8.59 6.24 4.00
C ASP A 75 -8.60 5.99 2.48
N CYS A 76 -9.80 5.97 1.89
CA CYS A 76 -10.02 5.55 0.51
C CYS A 76 -10.91 6.53 -0.25
N TYR A 77 -10.62 6.71 -1.53
CA TYR A 77 -11.52 7.38 -2.47
C TYR A 77 -11.93 6.39 -3.56
N ARG A 78 -13.23 6.07 -3.60
CA ARG A 78 -13.81 5.24 -4.64
C ARG A 78 -14.32 6.12 -5.78
N PHE A 79 -13.81 5.88 -6.98
CA PHE A 79 -14.18 6.62 -8.19
C PHE A 79 -14.43 5.65 -9.34
N SER A 80 -15.12 6.11 -10.38
CA SER A 80 -15.20 5.37 -11.64
C SER A 80 -14.42 6.04 -12.75
N THR A 81 -14.12 5.26 -13.78
CA THR A 81 -13.57 5.74 -15.04
C THR A 81 -14.64 5.83 -16.12
N SER A 82 -14.58 6.85 -16.97
CA SER A 82 -15.45 6.99 -18.12
C SER A 82 -14.90 6.25 -19.33
N TRP A 83 -15.58 5.18 -19.75
CA TRP A 83 -15.20 4.42 -20.94
C TRP A 83 -15.15 5.34 -22.17
N ALA A 84 -16.16 6.17 -22.38
CA ALA A 84 -16.20 7.10 -23.50
C ALA A 84 -15.11 8.19 -23.44
N ARG A 85 -14.55 8.48 -22.27
CA ARG A 85 -13.39 9.39 -22.16
C ARG A 85 -12.10 8.74 -22.65
N VAL A 86 -11.88 7.47 -22.33
CA VAL A 86 -10.66 6.73 -22.69
C VAL A 86 -10.72 6.22 -24.13
N LEU A 87 -11.88 5.68 -24.54
CA LEU A 87 -12.18 5.19 -25.89
C LEU A 87 -13.46 5.87 -26.39
N PRO A 88 -13.37 7.02 -27.08
CA PRO A 88 -14.54 7.79 -27.54
C PRO A 88 -15.55 7.00 -28.38
N GLU A 89 -15.06 6.14 -29.28
CA GLU A 89 -15.90 5.24 -30.09
C GLU A 89 -16.15 3.88 -29.40
N GLY A 90 -15.84 3.80 -28.11
CA GLY A 90 -15.86 2.61 -27.25
C GLY A 90 -14.80 1.55 -27.59
N ARG A 91 -14.23 1.58 -28.78
CA ARG A 91 -13.13 0.71 -29.23
C ARG A 91 -12.18 1.51 -30.12
N GLY A 92 -11.01 0.93 -30.37
CA GLY A 92 -10.06 1.48 -31.35
C GLY A 92 -9.17 2.58 -30.77
N GLN A 93 -9.25 3.79 -31.30
CA GLN A 93 -8.31 4.86 -30.96
C GLN A 93 -8.49 5.35 -29.53
N VAL A 94 -7.41 5.29 -28.75
CA VAL A 94 -7.33 5.82 -27.39
C VAL A 94 -7.26 7.34 -27.43
N ASN A 95 -8.08 8.00 -26.60
CA ASN A 95 -7.93 9.41 -26.29
C ASN A 95 -6.87 9.58 -25.19
N GLN A 96 -5.65 9.95 -25.58
CA GLN A 96 -4.53 10.08 -24.65
C GLN A 96 -4.78 11.14 -23.56
N ALA A 97 -5.43 12.26 -23.88
CA ALA A 97 -5.75 13.28 -22.88
C ALA A 97 -6.73 12.77 -21.81
N GLY A 98 -7.68 11.91 -22.20
CA GLY A 98 -8.58 11.23 -21.28
C GLY A 98 -7.87 10.22 -20.38
N LEU A 99 -6.88 9.50 -20.93
CA LEU A 99 -6.07 8.54 -20.19
C LEU A 99 -5.12 9.24 -19.19
N ASP A 100 -4.49 10.35 -19.61
CA ASP A 100 -3.62 11.19 -18.78
C ASP A 100 -4.37 11.90 -17.65
N TYR A 101 -5.70 12.09 -17.78
CA TYR A 101 -6.52 12.59 -16.68
C TYR A 101 -6.57 11.58 -15.53
N TYR A 102 -6.90 10.31 -15.80
CA TYR A 102 -6.94 9.27 -14.76
C TYR A 102 -5.56 8.96 -14.18
N ASP A 103 -4.51 9.09 -14.99
CA ASP A 103 -3.12 8.97 -14.54
C ASP A 103 -2.77 10.02 -13.46
N ARG A 104 -3.03 11.31 -13.75
CA ARG A 104 -2.82 12.40 -12.77
C ARG A 104 -3.75 12.30 -11.56
N LEU A 105 -4.96 11.79 -11.76
CA LEU A 105 -5.92 11.57 -10.68
C LEU A 105 -5.37 10.56 -9.67
N ALA A 106 -4.83 9.44 -10.15
CA ALA A 106 -4.21 8.42 -9.32
C ALA A 106 -3.04 8.99 -8.51
N ASP A 107 -2.14 9.74 -9.15
CA ASP A 107 -1.02 10.41 -8.49
C ASP A 107 -1.50 11.38 -7.40
N ALA A 108 -2.49 12.22 -7.72
CA ALA A 108 -3.00 13.22 -6.78
C ALA A 108 -3.64 12.62 -5.53
N LEU A 109 -4.24 11.42 -5.62
CA LEU A 109 -4.75 10.68 -4.47
C LEU A 109 -3.60 10.15 -3.61
N LEU A 110 -2.61 9.50 -4.22
CA LEU A 110 -1.47 8.93 -3.52
C LEU A 110 -0.61 9.99 -2.82
N GLU A 111 -0.38 11.13 -3.46
CA GLU A 111 0.32 12.29 -2.87
C GLU A 111 -0.36 12.80 -1.59
N ARG A 112 -1.67 12.56 -1.46
CA ARG A 112 -2.48 12.93 -0.29
C ARG A 112 -2.62 11.79 0.73
N GLY A 113 -1.98 10.65 0.49
CA GLY A 113 -2.09 9.46 1.34
C GLY A 113 -3.46 8.79 1.26
N ILE A 114 -4.18 8.95 0.14
CA ILE A 114 -5.51 8.37 -0.07
C ILE A 114 -5.38 7.16 -0.99
N ARG A 115 -5.98 6.03 -0.59
CA ARG A 115 -6.03 4.80 -1.39
C ARG A 115 -7.00 4.96 -2.58
N PRO A 116 -6.53 4.81 -3.84
CA PRO A 116 -7.40 4.86 -5.00
C PRO A 116 -8.17 3.54 -5.18
N CYS A 117 -9.51 3.59 -5.12
CA CYS A 117 -10.38 2.43 -5.34
C CYS A 117 -11.17 2.61 -6.64
N VAL A 118 -10.78 1.94 -7.72
CA VAL A 118 -11.36 2.20 -9.05
C VAL A 118 -12.56 1.30 -9.36
N THR A 119 -13.57 1.86 -10.01
CA THR A 119 -14.66 1.15 -10.68
C THR A 119 -14.55 1.38 -12.19
N LEU A 120 -14.41 0.33 -13.01
CA LEU A 120 -14.15 0.53 -14.44
C LEU A 120 -15.36 1.06 -15.21
N TYR A 121 -16.57 0.60 -14.85
CA TYR A 121 -17.81 1.00 -15.49
C TYR A 121 -18.87 1.37 -14.46
N HIS A 122 -19.39 2.60 -14.58
CA HIS A 122 -20.47 3.13 -13.74
C HIS A 122 -21.55 3.77 -14.61
N TRP A 123 -22.08 2.93 -15.51
CA TRP A 123 -23.33 3.10 -16.27
C TRP A 123 -23.27 4.01 -17.49
N GLU A 124 -22.11 4.54 -17.87
CA GLU A 124 -21.91 5.42 -19.01
C GLU A 124 -21.27 4.71 -20.22
N LEU A 125 -22.08 3.97 -20.98
CA LEU A 125 -21.63 3.28 -22.19
C LEU A 125 -21.41 4.25 -23.37
N PRO A 126 -20.29 4.16 -24.11
CA PRO A 126 -20.12 4.89 -25.36
C PRO A 126 -21.26 4.62 -26.35
N SER A 127 -21.83 5.66 -26.95
CA SER A 127 -22.96 5.56 -27.88
C SER A 127 -22.65 4.65 -29.07
N ALA A 128 -21.41 4.69 -29.58
CA ALA A 128 -20.97 3.82 -30.66
C ALA A 128 -21.11 2.32 -30.35
N LEU A 129 -21.05 1.92 -29.07
CA LEU A 129 -21.30 0.54 -28.64
C LEU A 129 -22.78 0.30 -28.38
N ALA A 130 -23.51 1.30 -27.86
CA ALA A 130 -24.95 1.24 -27.70
C ALA A 130 -25.66 1.01 -29.06
N ASP A 131 -25.20 1.68 -30.12
CA ASP A 131 -25.70 1.53 -31.50
C ASP A 131 -25.44 0.12 -32.06
N GLN A 132 -24.43 -0.58 -31.55
CA GLN A 132 -24.12 -1.98 -31.87
C GLN A 132 -24.86 -2.98 -30.96
N GLY A 133 -25.85 -2.51 -30.20
CA GLY A 133 -26.69 -3.31 -29.31
C GLY A 133 -26.26 -3.31 -27.85
N GLY A 134 -25.17 -2.64 -27.49
CA GLY A 134 -24.71 -2.45 -26.12
C GLY A 134 -24.70 -3.76 -25.32
N TRP A 135 -25.29 -3.73 -24.11
CA TRP A 135 -25.38 -4.89 -23.22
C TRP A 135 -26.21 -6.05 -23.77
N CYS A 136 -27.03 -5.84 -24.82
CA CYS A 136 -27.73 -6.93 -25.50
C CYS A 136 -26.82 -7.71 -26.47
N ASN A 137 -25.65 -7.16 -26.83
CA ASN A 137 -24.67 -7.78 -27.69
C ASN A 137 -23.63 -8.55 -26.85
N ARG A 138 -23.34 -9.79 -27.22
CA ARG A 138 -22.37 -10.63 -26.50
C ARG A 138 -20.96 -10.08 -26.56
N ASP A 139 -20.58 -9.47 -27.69
CA ASP A 139 -19.22 -8.99 -27.94
C ASP A 139 -18.81 -7.89 -26.97
N ILE A 140 -19.77 -7.24 -26.27
CA ILE A 140 -19.49 -6.23 -25.24
C ILE A 140 -18.57 -6.76 -24.13
N ALA A 141 -18.61 -8.06 -23.85
CA ALA A 141 -17.74 -8.65 -22.85
C ALA A 141 -16.25 -8.56 -23.24
N ASP A 142 -15.94 -8.79 -24.52
CA ASP A 142 -14.58 -8.68 -25.03
C ASP A 142 -14.20 -7.21 -25.26
N TRP A 143 -15.13 -6.36 -25.69
CA TRP A 143 -14.88 -4.91 -25.81
C TRP A 143 -14.56 -4.27 -24.46
N PHE A 144 -15.26 -4.71 -23.42
CA PHE A 144 -15.02 -4.26 -22.06
C PHE A 144 -13.68 -4.77 -21.51
N ALA A 145 -13.27 -5.98 -21.90
CA ALA A 145 -11.93 -6.49 -21.61
C ALA A 145 -10.84 -5.65 -22.30
N ASP A 146 -11.02 -5.31 -23.58
CA ASP A 146 -10.09 -4.43 -24.32
C ASP A 146 -9.97 -3.07 -23.63
N TYR A 147 -11.09 -2.48 -23.22
CA TYR A 147 -11.10 -1.24 -22.45
C TYR A 147 -10.36 -1.38 -21.11
N THR A 148 -10.62 -2.48 -20.39
CA THR A 148 -9.97 -2.80 -19.12
C THR A 148 -8.45 -2.89 -19.28
N GLN A 149 -7.96 -3.54 -20.33
CA GLN A 149 -6.53 -3.61 -20.64
C GLN A 149 -5.93 -2.21 -20.83
N VAL A 150 -6.61 -1.33 -21.57
CA VAL A 150 -6.11 0.03 -21.84
C VAL A 150 -6.01 0.86 -20.56
N ILE A 151 -7.09 0.95 -19.79
CA ILE A 151 -7.11 1.82 -18.61
C ILE A 151 -6.27 1.24 -17.47
N MET A 152 -6.38 -0.06 -17.19
CA MET A 152 -5.64 -0.69 -16.09
C MET A 152 -4.18 -0.93 -16.43
N GLY A 153 -3.82 -1.05 -17.71
CA GLY A 153 -2.44 -1.00 -18.14
C GLY A 153 -1.77 0.37 -17.89
N ARG A 154 -2.56 1.44 -17.71
CA ARG A 154 -2.06 2.79 -17.38
C ARG A 154 -1.99 3.06 -15.88
N ILE A 155 -3.09 2.82 -15.17
CA ILE A 155 -3.23 3.27 -13.77
C ILE A 155 -3.24 2.12 -12.76
N GLY A 156 -3.31 0.87 -13.21
CA GLY A 156 -3.47 -0.29 -12.34
C GLY A 156 -2.35 -0.48 -11.34
N ASP A 157 -1.19 0.12 -11.60
CA ASP A 157 -0.01 0.09 -10.73
C ASP A 157 -0.12 0.89 -9.45
N ARG A 158 -1.10 1.80 -9.41
CA ARG A 158 -1.33 2.72 -8.30
C ARG A 158 -2.67 2.51 -7.63
N MET A 159 -3.48 1.57 -8.13
CA MET A 159 -4.79 1.29 -7.53
C MET A 159 -4.63 0.42 -6.30
N PHE A 160 -5.33 0.78 -5.22
CA PHE A 160 -5.44 -0.05 -4.01
C PHE A 160 -6.46 -1.19 -4.21
N SER A 161 -7.57 -0.92 -4.90
CA SER A 161 -8.57 -1.93 -5.25
C SER A 161 -9.25 -1.58 -6.56
N ALA A 162 -9.81 -2.59 -7.22
CA ALA A 162 -10.56 -2.41 -8.46
C ALA A 162 -11.82 -3.29 -8.51
N ALA A 163 -12.90 -2.75 -9.07
CA ALA A 163 -14.11 -3.49 -9.40
C ALA A 163 -14.51 -3.23 -10.86
N PRO A 164 -14.86 -4.25 -11.65
CA PRO A 164 -15.21 -4.03 -13.04
C PRO A 164 -16.47 -3.17 -13.22
N ILE A 165 -17.58 -3.54 -12.59
CA ILE A 165 -18.90 -2.99 -12.88
C ILE A 165 -19.60 -2.65 -11.58
N ASN A 166 -20.11 -1.42 -11.48
CA ASN A 166 -21.04 -1.02 -10.43
C ASN A 166 -22.45 -1.50 -10.76
N GLU A 167 -23.12 -2.13 -9.79
CA GLU A 167 -24.56 -2.41 -9.82
C GLU A 167 -25.08 -3.06 -11.12
N PRO A 168 -24.72 -4.34 -11.37
CA PRO A 168 -25.19 -5.07 -12.56
C PRO A 168 -26.72 -5.03 -12.76
N TRP A 169 -27.52 -4.96 -11.68
CA TRP A 169 -28.97 -4.83 -11.79
C TRP A 169 -29.40 -3.50 -12.43
N CYS A 170 -28.77 -2.38 -12.04
CA CYS A 170 -29.05 -1.08 -12.63
C CYS A 170 -28.68 -1.05 -14.13
N VAL A 171 -27.51 -1.59 -14.48
CA VAL A 171 -27.04 -1.69 -15.87
C VAL A 171 -28.00 -2.51 -16.75
N SER A 172 -28.61 -3.55 -16.18
CA SER A 172 -29.40 -4.51 -16.94
C SER A 172 -30.89 -4.30 -16.75
N TRP A 173 -31.45 -4.69 -15.61
CA TRP A 173 -32.90 -4.68 -15.38
C TRP A 173 -33.49 -3.27 -15.36
N LEU A 174 -32.96 -2.34 -14.56
CA LEU A 174 -33.48 -0.96 -14.48
C LEU A 174 -33.44 -0.25 -15.84
N SER A 175 -32.38 -0.51 -16.61
CA SER A 175 -32.10 0.17 -17.88
C SER A 175 -32.74 -0.50 -19.12
N HIS A 176 -33.00 -1.81 -19.07
CA HIS A 176 -33.50 -2.58 -20.22
C HIS A 176 -34.90 -3.19 -20.04
N PHE A 177 -35.41 -3.27 -18.81
CA PHE A 177 -36.78 -3.73 -18.50
C PHE A 177 -37.67 -2.58 -18.02
N GLU A 178 -37.24 -1.83 -17.01
CA GLU A 178 -38.05 -0.72 -16.46
C GLU A 178 -37.92 0.56 -17.31
N GLY A 179 -36.76 0.73 -17.93
CA GLY A 179 -36.45 1.86 -18.80
C GLY A 179 -36.33 3.18 -18.03
N HIS A 180 -36.00 3.12 -16.74
CA HIS A 180 -35.79 4.30 -15.91
C HIS A 180 -34.42 4.95 -16.15
N HIS A 181 -33.41 4.15 -16.51
CA HIS A 181 -32.06 4.60 -16.83
C HIS A 181 -31.72 4.34 -18.31
N ALA A 182 -30.71 5.04 -18.83
CA ALA A 182 -30.22 4.83 -20.18
C ALA A 182 -29.82 3.36 -20.40
N PRO A 183 -30.17 2.71 -21.53
CA PRO A 183 -30.75 3.29 -22.74
C PRO A 183 -32.29 3.43 -22.75
N GLY A 184 -32.98 3.16 -21.64
CA GLY A 184 -34.41 3.41 -21.50
C GLY A 184 -35.31 2.36 -22.16
N LEU A 185 -34.83 1.12 -22.32
CA LEU A 185 -35.61 0.07 -22.97
C LEU A 185 -36.60 -0.56 -21.99
N ARG A 186 -37.71 -1.06 -22.55
CA ARG A 186 -38.76 -1.79 -21.84
C ARG A 186 -39.03 -3.13 -22.52
N ASP A 187 -38.03 -4.01 -22.49
CA ASP A 187 -38.08 -5.31 -23.17
C ASP A 187 -37.39 -6.41 -22.35
N ILE A 188 -38.17 -7.42 -21.94
CA ILE A 188 -37.66 -8.57 -21.19
C ILE A 188 -36.57 -9.35 -21.93
N ARG A 189 -36.59 -9.35 -23.27
CA ARG A 189 -35.55 -9.99 -24.10
C ARG A 189 -34.23 -9.24 -24.03
N ALA A 190 -34.30 -7.91 -24.02
CA ALA A 190 -33.14 -7.05 -23.85
C ALA A 190 -32.57 -7.22 -22.44
N ALA A 191 -33.43 -7.17 -21.42
CA ALA A 191 -33.05 -7.34 -20.03
C ALA A 191 -32.37 -8.69 -19.75
N ALA A 192 -32.95 -9.81 -20.18
CA ALA A 192 -32.34 -11.13 -19.97
C ALA A 192 -30.93 -11.24 -20.59
N ARG A 193 -30.72 -10.67 -21.79
CA ARG A 193 -29.40 -10.64 -22.43
C ARG A 193 -28.43 -9.72 -21.69
N ALA A 194 -28.88 -8.51 -21.34
CA ALA A 194 -28.06 -7.56 -20.61
C ALA A 194 -27.63 -8.10 -19.23
N MET A 195 -28.55 -8.73 -18.49
CA MET A 195 -28.28 -9.37 -17.19
C MET A 195 -27.20 -10.45 -17.30
N HIS A 196 -27.19 -11.20 -18.39
CA HIS A 196 -26.16 -12.22 -18.62
C HIS A 196 -24.84 -11.63 -19.10
N HIS A 197 -24.86 -10.76 -20.11
CA HIS A 197 -23.63 -10.22 -20.70
C HIS A 197 -22.89 -9.25 -19.77
N VAL A 198 -23.59 -8.54 -18.87
CA VAL A 198 -22.93 -7.72 -17.85
C VAL A 198 -22.09 -8.58 -16.90
N LEU A 199 -22.58 -9.77 -16.53
CA LEU A 199 -21.84 -10.73 -15.72
C LEU A 199 -20.68 -11.38 -16.50
N LEU A 200 -20.89 -11.65 -17.79
CA LEU A 200 -19.82 -12.16 -18.66
C LEU A 200 -18.69 -11.12 -18.81
N ALA A 201 -19.05 -9.85 -19.01
CA ALA A 201 -18.11 -8.74 -19.10
C ALA A 201 -17.36 -8.52 -17.78
N HIS A 202 -18.04 -8.62 -16.63
CA HIS A 202 -17.40 -8.63 -15.32
C HIS A 202 -16.29 -9.68 -15.25
N GLY A 203 -16.63 -10.94 -15.57
CA GLY A 203 -15.67 -12.04 -15.55
C GLY A 203 -14.47 -11.84 -16.48
N ARG A 204 -14.72 -11.35 -17.69
CA ARG A 204 -13.66 -11.00 -18.66
C ARG A 204 -12.74 -9.88 -18.16
N ALA A 205 -13.28 -8.85 -17.53
CA ALA A 205 -12.50 -7.77 -16.95
C ALA A 205 -11.66 -8.25 -15.75
N ILE A 206 -12.17 -9.15 -14.90
CA ILE A 206 -11.37 -9.80 -13.86
C ILE A 206 -10.19 -10.55 -14.48
N GLN A 207 -10.44 -11.41 -15.47
CA GLN A 207 -9.36 -12.13 -16.18
C GLN A 207 -8.32 -11.18 -16.78
N SER A 208 -8.78 -10.06 -17.35
CA SER A 208 -7.93 -9.01 -17.89
C SER A 208 -7.03 -8.37 -16.83
N MET A 209 -7.59 -7.92 -15.70
CA MET A 209 -6.81 -7.33 -14.61
C MET A 209 -5.84 -8.33 -13.97
N ARG A 210 -6.25 -9.59 -13.81
CA ARG A 210 -5.34 -10.66 -13.36
C ARG A 210 -4.16 -10.86 -14.30
N SER A 211 -4.38 -10.78 -15.61
CA SER A 211 -3.29 -10.89 -16.60
C SER A 211 -2.29 -9.73 -16.52
N LEU A 212 -2.70 -8.59 -15.96
CA LEU A 212 -1.83 -7.44 -15.66
C LEU A 212 -1.11 -7.55 -14.31
N GLY A 213 -1.30 -8.66 -13.59
CA GLY A 213 -0.69 -8.88 -12.27
C GLY A 213 -1.44 -8.23 -11.11
N MET A 214 -2.68 -7.78 -11.31
CA MET A 214 -3.44 -7.11 -10.26
C MET A 214 -4.02 -8.08 -9.22
N SER A 215 -3.99 -7.67 -7.96
CA SER A 215 -4.62 -8.34 -6.82
C SER A 215 -5.81 -7.51 -6.31
N ASN A 216 -6.40 -7.85 -5.16
CA ASN A 216 -7.48 -7.13 -4.48
C ASN A 216 -8.60 -6.59 -5.43
N LEU A 217 -9.16 -7.50 -6.24
CA LEU A 217 -10.22 -7.27 -7.22
C LEU A 217 -11.58 -7.70 -6.67
N GLY A 218 -12.62 -6.89 -6.85
CA GLY A 218 -13.95 -7.16 -6.29
C GLY A 218 -15.11 -7.16 -7.27
N ALA A 219 -16.27 -7.57 -6.76
CA ALA A 219 -17.56 -7.45 -7.41
C ALA A 219 -18.49 -6.56 -6.56
N VAL A 220 -19.20 -5.62 -7.18
CA VAL A 220 -20.07 -4.66 -6.48
C VAL A 220 -21.52 -4.89 -6.87
N PHE A 221 -22.40 -5.02 -5.88
CA PHE A 221 -23.82 -5.28 -6.07
C PHE A 221 -24.66 -4.29 -5.27
N ASN A 222 -25.66 -3.69 -5.91
CA ASN A 222 -26.76 -3.07 -5.19
C ASN A 222 -27.73 -4.14 -4.70
N LEU A 223 -28.15 -3.99 -3.45
CA LEU A 223 -29.10 -4.90 -2.82
C LEU A 223 -30.25 -4.12 -2.18
N GLU A 224 -31.47 -4.62 -2.39
CA GLU A 224 -32.68 -4.10 -1.76
C GLU A 224 -33.40 -5.20 -1.01
N TRP A 225 -33.66 -4.96 0.28
CA TRP A 225 -34.22 -6.00 1.13
C TRP A 225 -35.70 -6.17 0.81
N SER A 226 -36.05 -7.32 0.22
CA SER A 226 -37.42 -7.60 -0.19
C SER A 226 -38.24 -8.18 0.96
N GLU A 227 -39.38 -7.57 1.24
CA GLU A 227 -40.38 -8.06 2.20
C GLU A 227 -41.75 -8.16 1.51
N PRO A 228 -42.58 -9.15 1.85
CA PRO A 228 -43.95 -9.21 1.34
C PRO A 228 -44.77 -8.03 1.90
N ALA A 229 -45.66 -7.48 1.08
CA ALA A 229 -46.51 -6.36 1.49
C ALA A 229 -47.58 -6.72 2.54
N ASP A 230 -47.96 -8.00 2.61
CA ASP A 230 -48.89 -8.57 3.59
C ASP A 230 -48.62 -10.07 3.81
N ASP A 231 -49.42 -10.72 4.66
CA ASP A 231 -49.26 -12.13 5.03
C ASP A 231 -49.81 -13.12 3.96
N SER A 232 -50.21 -12.65 2.77
CA SER A 232 -50.72 -13.53 1.72
C SER A 232 -49.61 -14.37 1.08
N ALA A 233 -49.97 -15.55 0.59
CA ALA A 233 -49.02 -16.43 -0.12
C ALA A 233 -48.55 -15.77 -1.43
N GLU A 234 -49.42 -15.00 -2.07
CA GLU A 234 -49.13 -14.28 -3.31
C GLU A 234 -48.11 -13.16 -3.09
N ALA A 235 -48.22 -12.39 -2.01
CA ALA A 235 -47.22 -11.38 -1.64
C ALA A 235 -45.88 -12.03 -1.29
N GLN A 236 -45.88 -13.17 -0.59
CA GLN A 236 -44.65 -13.91 -0.28
C GLN A 236 -43.93 -14.40 -1.54
N LEU A 237 -44.66 -14.92 -2.53
CA LEU A 237 -44.10 -15.33 -3.82
C LEU A 237 -43.62 -14.15 -4.66
N ALA A 238 -44.32 -13.01 -4.60
CA ALA A 238 -43.92 -11.78 -5.29
C ALA A 238 -42.60 -11.23 -4.70
N ALA A 239 -42.47 -11.20 -3.37
CA ALA A 239 -41.24 -10.81 -2.69
C ALA A 239 -40.07 -11.78 -3.00
N ASP A 240 -40.29 -13.09 -3.00
CA ASP A 240 -39.24 -14.06 -3.39
C ASP A 240 -38.77 -13.83 -4.84
N ARG A 241 -39.71 -13.54 -5.75
CA ARG A 241 -39.41 -13.24 -7.15
C ARG A 241 -38.65 -11.92 -7.32
N TYR A 242 -39.03 -10.87 -6.58
CA TYR A 242 -38.27 -9.62 -6.55
C TYR A 242 -36.83 -9.87 -6.08
N ASP A 243 -36.67 -10.56 -4.94
CA ASP A 243 -35.35 -10.92 -4.42
C ASP A 243 -34.54 -11.80 -5.39
N ALA A 244 -35.20 -12.69 -6.14
CA ALA A 244 -34.56 -13.52 -7.15
C ALA A 244 -33.96 -12.69 -8.29
N ILE A 245 -34.71 -11.69 -8.78
CA ILE A 245 -34.35 -10.84 -9.91
C ILE A 245 -33.34 -9.77 -9.48
N TYR A 246 -33.60 -9.09 -8.37
CA TYR A 246 -32.82 -7.96 -7.89
C TYR A 246 -31.49 -8.42 -7.27
N ASN A 247 -31.56 -9.32 -6.29
CA ASN A 247 -30.42 -9.65 -5.43
C ASN A 247 -29.71 -10.93 -5.89
N ARG A 248 -30.44 -12.05 -5.91
CA ARG A 248 -29.84 -13.39 -6.03
C ARG A 248 -29.27 -13.67 -7.42
N PHE A 249 -29.86 -13.11 -8.48
CA PHE A 249 -29.41 -13.39 -9.85
C PHE A 249 -27.91 -13.12 -10.04
N PHE A 250 -27.44 -11.96 -9.56
CA PHE A 250 -26.05 -11.53 -9.75
C PHE A 250 -25.10 -12.18 -8.74
N LEU A 251 -25.49 -12.24 -7.45
CA LEU A 251 -24.70 -12.91 -6.42
C LEU A 251 -24.51 -14.41 -6.74
N ALA A 252 -25.58 -15.13 -7.08
CA ALA A 252 -25.49 -16.55 -7.43
C ALA A 252 -24.72 -16.76 -8.75
N GLY A 253 -24.88 -15.85 -9.73
CA GLY A 253 -24.14 -15.93 -10.98
C GLY A 253 -22.64 -15.95 -10.77
N ILE A 254 -22.11 -15.01 -9.97
CA ILE A 254 -20.67 -14.88 -9.70
C ILE A 254 -20.18 -15.95 -8.70
N PHE A 255 -20.85 -16.12 -7.56
CA PHE A 255 -20.31 -16.95 -6.47
C PHE A 255 -20.73 -18.42 -6.54
N LYS A 256 -21.85 -18.75 -7.20
CA LYS A 256 -22.37 -20.13 -7.29
C LYS A 256 -22.41 -20.68 -8.70
N ARG A 257 -22.16 -19.85 -9.72
CA ARG A 257 -22.20 -20.25 -11.13
C ARG A 257 -23.56 -20.83 -11.53
N GLU A 258 -24.63 -20.25 -10.99
CA GLU A 258 -26.01 -20.62 -11.28
C GLU A 258 -26.94 -19.40 -11.20
N TYR A 259 -28.09 -19.49 -11.85
CA TYR A 259 -29.16 -18.48 -11.71
C TYR A 259 -30.34 -19.04 -10.91
N PRO A 260 -31.01 -18.23 -10.07
CA PRO A 260 -32.14 -18.69 -9.27
C PRO A 260 -33.30 -19.18 -10.12
N GLN A 261 -33.85 -20.35 -9.80
CA GLN A 261 -34.99 -20.92 -10.55
C GLN A 261 -36.20 -19.98 -10.60
N THR A 262 -36.49 -19.25 -9.51
CA THR A 262 -37.58 -18.26 -9.45
C THR A 262 -37.43 -17.17 -10.53
N ALA A 263 -36.21 -16.71 -10.81
CA ALA A 263 -35.94 -15.72 -11.85
C ALA A 263 -35.98 -16.35 -13.25
N LEU A 264 -35.45 -17.58 -13.40
CA LEU A 264 -35.41 -18.31 -14.66
C LEU A 264 -36.81 -18.58 -15.26
N VAL A 265 -37.85 -18.70 -14.42
CA VAL A 265 -39.24 -18.85 -14.90
C VAL A 265 -39.62 -17.83 -15.98
N GLY A 266 -39.20 -16.56 -15.82
CA GLY A 266 -39.48 -15.51 -16.80
C GLY A 266 -38.30 -15.19 -17.73
N LEU A 267 -37.07 -15.42 -17.28
CA LEU A 267 -35.86 -14.99 -18.00
C LEU A 267 -35.28 -16.06 -18.93
N GLU A 268 -35.39 -17.35 -18.58
CA GLU A 268 -34.73 -18.44 -19.31
C GLU A 268 -35.07 -18.48 -20.81
N PRO A 269 -36.33 -18.29 -21.25
CA PRO A 269 -36.67 -18.29 -22.67
C PRO A 269 -35.98 -17.17 -23.48
N HIS A 270 -35.41 -16.18 -22.79
CA HIS A 270 -34.84 -14.97 -23.37
C HIS A 270 -33.32 -14.86 -23.19
N LEU A 271 -32.72 -15.72 -22.36
CA LEU A 271 -31.28 -15.79 -22.17
C LEU A 271 -30.55 -16.18 -23.47
N PRO A 272 -29.27 -15.80 -23.63
CA PRO A 272 -28.46 -16.26 -24.76
C PRO A 272 -28.42 -17.78 -24.88
N LYS A 273 -28.35 -18.31 -26.11
CA LYS A 273 -28.22 -19.76 -26.31
C LYS A 273 -26.92 -20.27 -25.70
N GLY A 274 -27.00 -21.30 -24.87
CA GLY A 274 -25.83 -21.89 -24.21
C GLY A 274 -25.21 -21.02 -23.13
N TRP A 275 -25.98 -20.10 -22.52
CA TRP A 275 -25.55 -19.21 -21.45
C TRP A 275 -24.86 -19.93 -20.28
N GLN A 276 -25.16 -21.20 -20.03
CA GLN A 276 -24.52 -22.00 -18.99
C GLN A 276 -23.02 -22.20 -19.22
N ASN A 277 -22.57 -22.17 -20.49
CA ASN A 277 -21.16 -22.34 -20.83
C ASN A 277 -20.28 -21.17 -20.39
N ASP A 278 -20.90 -20.03 -20.07
CA ASP A 278 -20.18 -18.81 -19.71
C ASP A 278 -19.83 -18.72 -18.22
N PHE A 279 -20.34 -19.64 -17.40
CA PHE A 279 -20.16 -19.60 -15.96
C PHE A 279 -18.71 -19.76 -15.49
N GLU A 280 -17.86 -20.40 -16.27
CA GLU A 280 -16.42 -20.44 -15.98
C GLU A 280 -15.83 -19.02 -16.00
N THR A 281 -16.26 -18.18 -16.95
CA THR A 281 -15.82 -16.79 -17.05
C THR A 281 -16.54 -15.92 -16.03
N ILE A 282 -17.87 -16.03 -15.92
CA ILE A 282 -18.67 -15.23 -14.96
C ILE A 282 -18.17 -15.43 -13.53
N GLY A 283 -17.90 -16.68 -13.14
CA GLY A 283 -17.39 -17.03 -11.82
C GLY A 283 -15.86 -16.96 -11.72
N ALA A 284 -15.21 -16.06 -12.46
CA ALA A 284 -13.80 -15.73 -12.24
C ALA A 284 -13.61 -15.23 -10.80
N GLN A 285 -12.53 -15.67 -10.14
CA GLN A 285 -12.35 -15.46 -8.72
C GLN A 285 -12.06 -13.99 -8.37
N VAL A 286 -12.89 -13.44 -7.49
CA VAL A 286 -12.73 -12.13 -6.84
C VAL A 286 -12.15 -12.30 -5.42
N ASP A 287 -11.58 -11.23 -4.89
CA ASP A 287 -10.92 -11.16 -3.58
C ASP A 287 -11.83 -10.55 -2.51
N TRP A 288 -12.87 -9.81 -2.90
CA TRP A 288 -13.84 -9.20 -1.99
C TRP A 288 -15.22 -8.97 -2.65
N CYS A 289 -16.23 -8.77 -1.81
CA CYS A 289 -17.61 -8.48 -2.23
C CYS A 289 -18.06 -7.10 -1.74
N GLY A 290 -18.48 -6.24 -2.66
CA GLY A 290 -18.99 -4.90 -2.41
C GLY A 290 -20.50 -4.85 -2.39
N LEU A 291 -21.08 -4.21 -1.38
CA LEU A 291 -22.51 -3.99 -1.25
C LEU A 291 -22.81 -2.49 -1.32
N ASN A 292 -23.69 -2.12 -2.25
CA ASN A 292 -24.37 -0.83 -2.24
C ASN A 292 -25.74 -1.05 -1.60
N TYR A 293 -26.01 -0.35 -0.50
CA TYR A 293 -27.25 -0.51 0.23
C TYR A 293 -27.84 0.85 0.57
N TYR A 294 -29.16 0.96 0.42
CA TYR A 294 -29.88 2.20 0.69
C TYR A 294 -31.21 1.97 1.41
N THR A 295 -31.95 0.92 1.03
CA THR A 295 -33.34 0.75 1.46
C THR A 295 -33.85 -0.69 1.37
N ARG A 296 -35.10 -0.87 1.79
CA ARG A 296 -35.90 -2.09 1.64
C ARG A 296 -37.10 -1.83 0.71
N LYS A 297 -37.78 -2.89 0.29
CA LYS A 297 -39.01 -2.83 -0.51
C LYS A 297 -40.10 -3.75 0.05
N LEU A 298 -41.33 -3.24 0.11
CA LEU A 298 -42.53 -4.05 0.34
C LEU A 298 -43.16 -4.39 -1.01
N ILE A 299 -43.29 -5.69 -1.30
CA ILE A 299 -43.70 -6.18 -2.62
C ILE A 299 -45.04 -6.92 -2.53
N ALA A 300 -45.97 -6.49 -3.38
CA ALA A 300 -47.26 -7.12 -3.62
C ALA A 300 -47.30 -7.73 -5.03
N PRO A 301 -48.19 -8.71 -5.28
CA PRO A 301 -48.48 -9.15 -6.64
C PRO A 301 -49.17 -8.02 -7.43
N ALA A 302 -48.89 -7.93 -8.73
CA ALA A 302 -49.57 -7.01 -9.64
C ALA A 302 -50.43 -7.76 -10.66
N ASP A 303 -51.55 -7.18 -11.10
CA ASP A 303 -52.37 -7.72 -12.19
C ASP A 303 -51.76 -7.36 -13.57
N THR A 304 -50.53 -7.83 -13.80
CA THR A 304 -49.75 -7.60 -15.02
C THR A 304 -49.02 -8.86 -15.45
N ALA A 305 -48.44 -8.86 -16.65
CA ALA A 305 -47.56 -9.95 -17.09
C ALA A 305 -46.35 -10.10 -16.15
N TRP A 306 -45.65 -11.25 -16.25
CA TRP A 306 -44.41 -11.49 -15.48
C TRP A 306 -43.46 -10.27 -15.59
N PRO A 307 -42.86 -9.81 -14.48
CA PRO A 307 -42.78 -10.46 -13.18
C PRO A 307 -43.98 -10.21 -12.26
N SER A 308 -45.00 -9.45 -12.66
CA SER A 308 -46.23 -9.27 -11.87
C SER A 308 -45.94 -8.77 -10.44
N LEU A 309 -45.13 -7.71 -10.33
CA LEU A 309 -44.68 -7.12 -9.07
C LEU A 309 -45.18 -5.68 -8.95
N GLN A 310 -45.60 -5.30 -7.75
CA GLN A 310 -45.94 -3.93 -7.40
C GLN A 310 -45.27 -3.55 -6.07
N GLU A 311 -44.57 -2.41 -6.05
CA GLU A 311 -44.07 -1.82 -4.81
C GLU A 311 -45.23 -1.17 -4.03
N VAL A 312 -45.26 -1.45 -2.73
CA VAL A 312 -46.19 -0.84 -1.77
C VAL A 312 -45.42 0.13 -0.87
N PRO A 313 -45.84 1.40 -0.73
CA PRO A 313 -45.19 2.32 0.19
C PRO A 313 -45.26 1.82 1.64
N GLY A 314 -44.10 1.64 2.28
CA GLY A 314 -44.04 1.25 3.69
C GLY A 314 -44.25 2.41 4.67
N PRO A 315 -44.37 2.13 5.98
CA PRO A 315 -44.67 3.13 7.00
C PRO A 315 -43.45 3.89 7.58
N LEU A 316 -42.23 3.48 7.28
CA LEU A 316 -41.01 4.05 7.85
C LEU A 316 -40.71 5.45 7.28
N PRO A 317 -39.90 6.26 8.01
CA PRO A 317 -39.37 7.52 7.50
C PRO A 317 -38.66 7.34 6.16
N LYS A 318 -38.77 8.36 5.30
CA LYS A 318 -38.25 8.32 3.93
C LYS A 318 -37.24 9.42 3.68
N THR A 319 -36.25 9.13 2.84
CA THR A 319 -35.32 10.11 2.29
C THR A 319 -36.02 10.99 1.24
N GLN A 320 -35.32 12.00 0.70
CA GLN A 320 -35.82 12.80 -0.42
C GLN A 320 -36.08 11.99 -1.71
N MET A 321 -35.52 10.77 -1.80
CA MET A 321 -35.81 9.81 -2.88
C MET A 321 -37.14 9.06 -2.68
N GLY A 322 -37.78 9.21 -1.51
CA GLY A 322 -38.94 8.39 -1.12
C GLY A 322 -38.56 7.00 -0.60
N TRP A 323 -37.27 6.74 -0.37
CA TRP A 323 -36.77 5.45 0.10
C TRP A 323 -36.87 5.31 1.62
N GLU A 324 -37.37 4.18 2.10
CA GLU A 324 -37.48 3.92 3.54
C GLU A 324 -36.10 3.78 4.20
N ILE A 325 -35.98 4.32 5.41
CA ILE A 325 -34.76 4.24 6.22
C ILE A 325 -34.86 3.01 7.14
N GLU A 326 -34.28 1.89 6.69
CA GLU A 326 -34.26 0.61 7.43
C GLU A 326 -32.83 0.06 7.59
N PRO A 327 -32.08 0.50 8.62
CA PRO A 327 -30.69 0.07 8.83
C PRO A 327 -30.54 -1.43 9.10
N SER A 328 -31.52 -2.08 9.77
CA SER A 328 -31.39 -3.50 10.16
C SER A 328 -31.32 -4.45 8.95
N ALA A 329 -31.85 -4.03 7.80
CA ALA A 329 -31.75 -4.79 6.56
C ALA A 329 -30.31 -4.83 6.02
N LEU A 330 -29.47 -3.82 6.29
CA LEU A 330 -28.04 -3.86 5.98
C LEU A 330 -27.37 -5.01 6.76
N THR A 331 -27.59 -5.09 8.07
CA THR A 331 -27.07 -6.19 8.90
C THR A 331 -27.51 -7.55 8.37
N ARG A 332 -28.80 -7.69 8.01
CA ARG A 332 -29.32 -8.93 7.43
C ARG A 332 -28.66 -9.28 6.10
N PHE A 333 -28.40 -8.31 5.22
CA PHE A 333 -27.69 -8.55 3.97
C PHE A 333 -26.23 -8.94 4.16
N LEU A 334 -25.53 -8.29 5.09
CA LEU A 334 -24.15 -8.61 5.43
C LEU A 334 -24.05 -10.07 5.91
N ILE A 335 -24.94 -10.49 6.83
CA ILE A 335 -25.00 -11.87 7.31
C ILE A 335 -25.35 -12.84 6.19
N ARG A 336 -26.38 -12.54 5.39
CA ARG A 336 -26.83 -13.38 4.28
C ARG A 336 -25.73 -13.56 3.24
N THR A 337 -25.02 -12.49 2.89
CA THR A 337 -23.98 -12.51 1.86
C THR A 337 -22.82 -13.41 2.29
N THR A 338 -22.35 -13.24 3.52
CA THR A 338 -21.33 -14.11 4.15
C THR A 338 -21.77 -15.56 4.18
N LYS A 339 -22.96 -15.83 4.71
CA LYS A 339 -23.44 -17.21 4.91
C LYS A 339 -23.67 -17.94 3.59
N ASP A 340 -24.28 -17.27 2.62
CA ASP A 340 -24.80 -17.93 1.43
C ASP A 340 -23.83 -17.87 0.25
N TYR A 341 -22.85 -16.97 0.23
CA TYR A 341 -22.00 -16.72 -0.94
C TYR A 341 -20.50 -16.59 -0.65
N THR A 342 -20.09 -15.71 0.27
CA THR A 342 -18.69 -15.26 0.34
C THR A 342 -17.86 -15.98 1.41
N GLY A 343 -18.48 -16.58 2.43
CA GLY A 343 -17.77 -17.21 3.53
C GLY A 343 -16.87 -16.21 4.26
N ALA A 344 -15.57 -16.52 4.39
CA ALA A 344 -14.61 -15.65 5.06
C ALA A 344 -14.06 -14.51 4.17
N MET A 345 -14.47 -14.43 2.90
CA MET A 345 -14.02 -13.37 1.99
C MET A 345 -14.47 -11.99 2.50
N PRO A 346 -13.58 -10.97 2.48
CA PRO A 346 -13.90 -9.62 2.90
C PRO A 346 -15.13 -9.02 2.21
N ILE A 347 -15.94 -8.30 2.98
CA ILE A 347 -17.08 -7.52 2.51
C ILE A 347 -16.82 -6.03 2.73
N TYR A 348 -17.14 -5.22 1.73
CA TYR A 348 -17.11 -3.76 1.82
C TYR A 348 -18.51 -3.21 1.55
N ILE A 349 -18.93 -2.23 2.35
CA ILE A 349 -20.08 -1.40 1.97
C ILE A 349 -19.51 -0.35 1.02
N THR A 350 -19.70 -0.52 -0.28
CA THR A 350 -19.08 0.32 -1.31
C THR A 350 -19.87 1.57 -1.63
N GLU A 351 -21.15 1.60 -1.25
CA GLU A 351 -21.99 2.79 -1.21
C GLU A 351 -23.08 2.67 -0.13
N ASN A 352 -23.18 3.67 0.74
CA ASN A 352 -24.34 3.89 1.60
C ASN A 352 -24.49 5.39 1.92
N GLY A 353 -25.71 5.90 1.89
CA GLY A 353 -26.00 7.30 2.18
C GLY A 353 -27.45 7.68 1.87
N MET A 354 -27.77 8.97 1.93
CA MET A 354 -29.13 9.44 1.66
C MET A 354 -29.19 10.79 0.95
N ALA A 355 -30.20 10.94 0.10
CA ALA A 355 -30.64 12.22 -0.40
C ALA A 355 -31.39 13.00 0.69
N SER A 356 -30.96 14.25 0.93
CA SER A 356 -31.60 15.19 1.85
C SER A 356 -31.88 16.51 1.16
N GLU A 357 -33.00 17.14 1.50
CA GLU A 357 -33.33 18.51 1.09
C GLU A 357 -32.44 19.55 1.77
N ALA A 358 -31.85 19.20 2.92
CA ALA A 358 -31.00 20.11 3.68
C ALA A 358 -29.63 20.29 2.98
N ARG A 359 -29.31 21.55 2.66
CA ARG A 359 -28.07 21.90 1.95
C ARG A 359 -26.84 22.08 2.83
N VAL A 360 -27.00 22.50 4.09
CA VAL A 360 -25.85 22.79 4.98
C VAL A 360 -26.01 22.12 6.34
N GLN A 361 -27.16 22.28 7.00
CA GLN A 361 -27.46 21.64 8.29
C GLN A 361 -28.34 20.42 8.07
N ASP A 362 -27.69 19.30 7.77
CA ASP A 362 -28.27 18.02 7.35
C ASP A 362 -28.22 16.96 8.47
N ASP A 363 -28.86 17.28 9.60
CA ASP A 363 -28.91 16.42 10.78
C ASP A 363 -29.57 15.05 10.52
N ASP A 364 -30.47 14.99 9.54
CA ASP A 364 -31.09 13.75 9.04
C ASP A 364 -30.08 12.81 8.39
N ARG A 365 -29.14 13.36 7.60
CA ARG A 365 -28.02 12.60 7.03
C ARG A 365 -27.09 12.08 8.13
N ILE A 366 -26.84 12.89 9.17
CA ILE A 366 -26.05 12.46 10.33
C ILE A 366 -26.73 11.26 11.03
N ASP A 367 -28.03 11.35 11.31
CA ASP A 367 -28.79 10.24 11.93
C ASP A 367 -28.78 8.98 11.05
N TYR A 368 -28.98 9.13 9.74
CA TYR A 368 -28.95 8.02 8.80
C TYR A 368 -27.61 7.30 8.83
N LEU A 369 -26.50 8.02 8.69
CA LEU A 369 -25.15 7.44 8.66
C LEU A 369 -24.82 6.76 9.99
N ASP A 370 -25.12 7.41 11.12
CA ASP A 370 -24.87 6.86 12.46
C ASP A 370 -25.64 5.53 12.67
N ARG A 371 -26.91 5.47 12.25
CA ARG A 371 -27.73 4.26 12.35
C ARG A 371 -27.27 3.12 11.44
N HIS A 372 -26.73 3.42 10.26
CA HIS A 372 -26.19 2.39 9.36
C HIS A 372 -24.81 1.92 9.79
N LEU A 373 -23.99 2.79 10.40
CA LEU A 373 -22.74 2.37 11.04
C LEU A 373 -22.99 1.42 12.22
N VAL A 374 -24.04 1.66 13.02
CA VAL A 374 -24.50 0.68 14.04
C VAL A 374 -24.87 -0.66 13.41
N ALA A 375 -25.60 -0.65 12.30
CA ALA A 375 -25.96 -1.88 11.59
C ALA A 375 -24.72 -2.67 11.10
N VAL A 376 -23.64 -1.98 10.74
CA VAL A 376 -22.35 -2.61 10.41
C VAL A 376 -21.68 -3.19 11.67
N GLN A 377 -21.68 -2.48 12.79
CA GLN A 377 -21.15 -2.99 14.06
C GLN A 377 -21.91 -4.24 14.55
N ASP A 378 -23.23 -4.26 14.38
CA ASP A 378 -24.05 -5.44 14.68
C ASP A 378 -23.65 -6.65 13.83
N ALA A 379 -23.27 -6.44 12.56
CA ALA A 379 -22.76 -7.49 11.69
C ALA A 379 -21.35 -7.96 12.11
N LEU A 380 -20.45 -7.01 12.42
CA LEU A 380 -19.10 -7.30 12.93
C LEU A 380 -19.14 -8.13 14.22
N THR A 381 -20.03 -7.79 15.14
CA THR A 381 -20.24 -8.52 16.40
C THR A 381 -20.70 -9.96 16.17
N GLN A 382 -21.35 -10.22 15.03
CA GLN A 382 -21.79 -11.55 14.61
C GLN A 382 -20.73 -12.29 13.76
N GLY A 383 -19.51 -11.75 13.64
CA GLY A 383 -18.39 -12.38 12.95
C GLY A 383 -18.41 -12.24 11.43
N VAL A 384 -19.21 -11.30 10.88
CA VAL A 384 -19.17 -10.98 9.44
C VAL A 384 -17.85 -10.26 9.13
N PRO A 385 -17.08 -10.68 8.10
CA PRO A 385 -15.80 -10.06 7.74
C PRO A 385 -16.01 -8.75 6.98
N VAL A 386 -16.53 -7.73 7.66
CA VAL A 386 -16.71 -6.39 7.07
C VAL A 386 -15.43 -5.58 7.25
N ASN A 387 -14.82 -5.17 6.14
CA ASN A 387 -13.49 -4.55 6.15
C ASN A 387 -13.51 -3.06 5.78
N GLY A 388 -14.67 -2.50 5.42
CA GLY A 388 -14.78 -1.06 5.20
C GLY A 388 -16.17 -0.57 4.84
N TYR A 389 -16.32 0.75 4.89
CA TYR A 389 -17.56 1.47 4.65
C TYR A 389 -17.30 2.75 3.85
N PHE A 390 -17.99 2.89 2.72
CA PHE A 390 -17.86 4.00 1.79
C PHE A 390 -19.15 4.83 1.76
N VAL A 391 -19.03 6.10 2.13
CA VAL A 391 -20.15 7.03 2.09
C VAL A 391 -20.47 7.40 0.64
N TRP A 392 -21.74 7.24 0.25
CA TRP A 392 -22.29 7.82 -0.97
C TRP A 392 -23.01 9.13 -0.64
N SER A 393 -22.49 10.30 -1.01
CA SER A 393 -21.30 10.54 -1.84
C SER A 393 -20.45 11.70 -1.31
N LEU A 394 -19.29 11.95 -1.92
CA LEU A 394 -18.46 13.10 -1.55
C LEU A 394 -19.17 14.42 -1.86
N LEU A 395 -19.64 14.57 -3.09
CA LEU A 395 -20.21 15.80 -3.64
C LEU A 395 -21.67 15.58 -4.01
N ASP A 396 -22.50 16.61 -3.79
CA ASP A 396 -23.76 16.71 -4.53
C ASP A 396 -23.45 16.70 -6.03
N ASN A 397 -24.21 15.93 -6.79
CA ASN A 397 -23.85 15.55 -8.15
C ASN A 397 -25.10 15.40 -9.04
N TYR A 398 -24.90 15.01 -10.31
CA TYR A 398 -25.98 14.67 -11.22
C TYR A 398 -26.56 13.28 -10.87
N GLU A 399 -27.73 13.24 -10.24
CA GLU A 399 -28.40 12.01 -9.81
C GLU A 399 -29.24 11.41 -10.94
N TRP A 400 -28.59 11.05 -12.04
CA TRP A 400 -29.16 10.26 -13.13
C TRP A 400 -30.47 10.86 -13.68
N ALA A 401 -31.56 10.07 -13.73
CA ALA A 401 -32.87 10.54 -14.20
C ALA A 401 -33.47 11.69 -13.35
N PHE A 402 -32.99 11.88 -12.12
CA PHE A 402 -33.45 12.93 -11.21
C PHE A 402 -32.68 14.26 -11.34
N GLY A 403 -31.66 14.32 -12.19
CA GLY A 403 -30.86 15.52 -12.40
C GLY A 403 -30.17 15.99 -11.12
N TYR A 404 -30.08 17.30 -10.91
CA TYR A 404 -29.34 17.93 -9.80
C TYR A 404 -30.19 18.18 -8.54
N GLU A 405 -31.44 17.71 -8.51
CA GLU A 405 -32.36 17.99 -7.41
C GLU A 405 -32.07 17.13 -6.16
N LYS A 406 -31.67 15.88 -6.37
CA LYS A 406 -31.44 14.90 -5.31
C LYS A 406 -29.99 14.98 -4.85
N ARG A 407 -29.79 15.31 -3.58
CA ARG A 407 -28.48 15.68 -3.03
C ARG A 407 -27.97 14.64 -2.05
N PHE A 408 -27.03 13.80 -2.47
CA PHE A 408 -26.41 12.75 -1.65
C PHE A 408 -25.10 13.18 -0.98
N GLY A 409 -24.49 14.28 -1.42
CA GLY A 409 -23.13 14.64 -1.05
C GLY A 409 -22.98 15.04 0.42
N LEU A 410 -21.83 14.70 0.99
CA LEU A 410 -21.32 15.31 2.22
C LEU A 410 -20.95 16.78 2.02
N VAL A 411 -20.69 17.18 0.78
CA VAL A 411 -20.32 18.53 0.38
C VAL A 411 -21.38 19.05 -0.60
N ASP A 412 -21.97 20.19 -0.27
CA ASP A 412 -22.89 20.89 -1.16
C ASP A 412 -22.11 21.47 -2.33
N VAL A 413 -22.64 21.29 -3.54
CA VAL A 413 -22.16 21.95 -4.75
C VAL A 413 -23.21 22.94 -5.20
N ASP A 414 -22.78 24.20 -5.31
CA ASP A 414 -23.53 25.23 -5.99
C ASP A 414 -23.30 25.08 -7.50
N PHE A 415 -24.28 24.57 -8.24
CA PHE A 415 -24.09 24.23 -9.66
C PHE A 415 -24.00 25.45 -10.60
N GLU A 416 -24.24 26.67 -10.11
CA GLU A 416 -24.02 27.89 -10.89
C GLU A 416 -22.57 28.39 -10.77
N THR A 417 -22.04 28.36 -9.55
CA THR A 417 -20.69 28.90 -9.23
C THR A 417 -19.62 27.82 -9.11
N LEU A 418 -20.03 26.56 -9.01
CA LEU A 418 -19.22 25.36 -8.74
C LEU A 418 -18.48 25.40 -7.39
N ALA A 419 -18.94 26.23 -6.45
CA ALA A 419 -18.39 26.29 -5.11
C ALA A 419 -18.74 25.02 -4.30
N ARG A 420 -17.75 24.52 -3.54
CA ARG A 420 -17.90 23.39 -2.61
C ARG A 420 -18.08 23.90 -1.19
N THR A 421 -19.16 23.51 -0.52
CA THR A 421 -19.43 23.86 0.87
C THR A 421 -19.65 22.60 1.71
N PRO A 422 -18.71 22.24 2.61
CA PRO A 422 -18.90 21.11 3.52
C PRO A 422 -20.18 21.24 4.36
N LYS A 423 -20.98 20.16 4.43
CA LYS A 423 -22.21 20.12 5.23
C LYS A 423 -21.92 19.73 6.69
N ALA A 424 -22.93 19.80 7.55
CA ALA A 424 -22.81 19.37 8.94
C ALA A 424 -22.43 17.88 9.04
N SER A 425 -22.94 17.03 8.15
CA SER A 425 -22.54 15.63 8.04
C SER A 425 -21.05 15.43 7.73
N PHE A 426 -20.47 16.24 6.84
CA PHE A 426 -19.02 16.22 6.58
C PHE A 426 -18.23 16.55 7.85
N MET A 427 -18.62 17.60 8.56
CA MET A 427 -17.95 18.01 9.80
C MET A 427 -18.08 16.96 10.90
N ALA A 428 -19.25 16.32 10.99
CA ALA A 428 -19.50 15.24 11.93
C ALA A 428 -18.64 13.99 11.63
N LEU A 429 -18.50 13.61 10.35
CA LEU A 429 -17.62 12.53 9.91
C LEU A 429 -16.15 12.87 10.14
N LYS A 430 -15.71 14.08 9.79
CA LYS A 430 -14.35 14.55 10.03
C LYS A 430 -13.96 14.40 11.51
N SER A 431 -14.84 14.80 12.42
CA SER A 431 -14.62 14.62 13.86
C SER A 431 -14.51 13.13 14.22
N ALA A 432 -15.47 12.32 13.76
CA ALA A 432 -15.52 10.88 14.05
C ALA A 432 -14.30 10.10 13.53
N LEU A 433 -13.78 10.46 12.35
CA LEU A 433 -12.65 9.79 11.71
C LEU A 433 -11.30 10.22 12.29
N SER A 434 -11.23 11.38 12.96
CA SER A 434 -10.01 11.86 13.63
C SER A 434 -9.68 11.12 14.93
N GLU A 435 -10.65 10.40 15.50
CA GLU A 435 -10.52 9.64 16.75
C GLU A 435 -10.16 8.18 16.45
N GLY A 436 -8.87 7.89 16.31
CA GLY A 436 -8.37 6.53 16.03
C GLY A 436 -6.93 6.52 15.50
N GLN A 437 -6.40 5.33 15.19
CA GLN A 437 -5.10 5.19 14.53
C GLN A 437 -5.25 5.11 13.01
N ASN A 438 -4.20 5.48 12.28
CA ASN A 438 -4.15 5.31 10.83
C ASN A 438 -4.11 3.82 10.46
N VAL A 439 -4.79 3.46 9.37
CA VAL A 439 -4.84 2.07 8.87
C VAL A 439 -3.46 1.64 8.36
N SER A 440 -3.03 0.43 8.73
CA SER A 440 -1.70 -0.11 8.47
C SER A 440 -1.47 -0.65 7.03
N GLN A 441 -2.51 -0.66 6.20
CA GLN A 441 -2.46 -1.18 4.83
C GLN A 441 -1.69 -0.26 3.86
N PRO A 442 -1.11 -0.78 2.77
CA PRO A 442 -0.42 0.05 1.77
C PRO A 442 -1.38 0.99 1.03
N LEU A 443 -0.81 2.04 0.41
CA LEU A 443 -1.57 3.04 -0.36
C LEU A 443 -2.00 2.55 -1.75
N ALA A 444 -1.24 1.62 -2.32
CA ALA A 444 -1.49 0.98 -3.61
C ALA A 444 -1.15 -0.51 -3.50
N GLN A 445 -1.70 -1.32 -4.39
CA GLN A 445 -1.28 -2.72 -4.49
C GLN A 445 0.16 -2.82 -5.01
N PRO A 446 0.89 -3.87 -4.64
CA PRO A 446 2.07 -4.27 -5.40
C PRO A 446 1.66 -4.58 -6.85
N PHE A 447 2.30 -3.94 -7.82
CA PHE A 447 2.01 -4.11 -9.24
C PHE A 447 3.16 -4.80 -9.97
N GLY A 448 2.80 -5.69 -10.88
CA GLY A 448 3.74 -6.44 -11.70
C GLY A 448 3.51 -7.94 -11.59
N ALA A 449 3.81 -8.61 -12.71
CA ALA A 449 3.59 -10.02 -12.93
C ALA A 449 3.98 -10.91 -11.74
N VAL A 450 3.00 -11.69 -11.28
CA VAL A 450 3.19 -13.06 -10.78
C VAL A 450 4.34 -13.19 -9.77
N HIS A 451 3.95 -12.99 -8.53
CA HIS A 451 4.64 -13.26 -7.28
C HIS A 451 5.16 -14.71 -7.13
N GLU A 452 6.04 -15.18 -8.02
CA GLU A 452 6.82 -16.40 -7.80
C GLU A 452 8.31 -16.11 -7.51
N HIS A 453 8.78 -14.87 -7.71
CA HIS A 453 10.22 -14.52 -7.73
C HIS A 453 10.57 -13.26 -6.93
N TRP A 454 10.16 -13.19 -5.66
CA TRP A 454 10.60 -12.13 -4.73
C TRP A 454 11.51 -12.69 -3.62
N ASN A 455 12.38 -11.84 -3.08
CA ASN A 455 13.24 -12.17 -1.93
C ASN A 455 13.00 -11.18 -0.81
N LEU A 456 13.27 -11.61 0.43
CA LEU A 456 13.19 -10.77 1.60
C LEU A 456 14.60 -10.57 2.16
N VAL A 457 14.99 -9.33 2.42
CA VAL A 457 16.26 -9.00 3.05
C VAL A 457 16.01 -8.21 4.33
N ALA A 458 16.80 -8.43 5.37
CA ALA A 458 16.62 -7.74 6.65
C ALA A 458 17.94 -7.22 7.22
N ASP A 459 17.88 -6.05 7.85
CA ASP A 459 18.95 -5.43 8.64
C ASP A 459 18.46 -5.25 10.08
N ILE A 460 18.91 -6.11 10.99
CA ILE A 460 18.47 -6.19 12.39
C ILE A 460 19.45 -5.40 13.26
N GLY A 461 19.15 -4.13 13.48
CA GLY A 461 19.90 -3.27 14.39
C GLY A 461 19.46 -3.45 15.85
N GLY A 462 20.17 -2.81 16.79
CA GLY A 462 19.80 -2.82 18.22
C GLY A 462 18.63 -1.91 18.61
N THR A 463 18.15 -1.07 17.68
CA THR A 463 17.02 -0.16 17.94
C THR A 463 15.94 -0.26 16.86
N ASN A 464 16.34 -0.50 15.61
CA ASN A 464 15.40 -0.71 14.52
C ASN A 464 15.81 -1.93 13.69
N THR A 465 14.80 -2.68 13.27
CA THR A 465 14.88 -3.69 12.22
C THR A 465 14.36 -3.08 10.92
N ARG A 466 15.03 -3.34 9.80
CA ARG A 466 14.55 -2.99 8.47
C ARG A 466 14.26 -4.25 7.68
N LEU A 467 13.13 -4.30 6.99
CA LEU A 467 12.71 -5.40 6.13
C LEU A 467 12.55 -4.88 4.70
N GLY A 468 13.31 -5.42 3.76
CA GLY A 468 13.30 -5.06 2.36
C GLY A 468 12.67 -6.16 1.51
N VAL A 469 11.76 -5.79 0.63
CA VAL A 469 11.20 -6.65 -0.41
C VAL A 469 12.01 -6.42 -1.68
N VAL A 470 12.55 -7.49 -2.24
CA VAL A 470 13.39 -7.43 -3.45
C VAL A 470 12.70 -8.16 -4.58
N THR A 471 12.49 -7.46 -5.71
CA THR A 471 11.97 -8.04 -6.95
C THR A 471 12.95 -7.76 -8.07
N ASN A 472 13.22 -8.76 -8.92
CA ASN A 472 14.21 -8.66 -10.02
C ASN A 472 15.61 -8.20 -9.57
N GLY A 473 16.00 -8.46 -8.32
CA GLY A 473 17.27 -8.04 -7.75
C GLY A 473 17.33 -6.58 -7.30
N GLU A 474 16.23 -5.84 -7.37
CA GLU A 474 16.11 -4.45 -6.93
C GLU A 474 15.19 -4.34 -5.71
N LEU A 475 15.48 -3.39 -4.83
CA LEU A 475 14.67 -3.13 -3.64
C LEU A 475 13.36 -2.46 -4.07
N ALA A 476 12.24 -3.14 -3.88
CA ALA A 476 10.89 -2.69 -4.27
C ALA A 476 10.12 -2.04 -3.11
N ASP A 477 10.33 -2.52 -1.89
CA ASP A 477 9.74 -1.96 -0.67
C ASP A 477 10.75 -2.03 0.49
N LEU A 478 10.67 -1.09 1.42
CA LEU A 478 11.52 -1.04 2.61
C LEU A 478 10.72 -0.57 3.83
N ARG A 479 10.63 -1.44 4.82
CA ARG A 479 9.90 -1.21 6.07
C ARG A 479 10.85 -1.09 7.22
N LYS A 480 10.45 -0.32 8.22
CA LYS A 480 11.24 -0.08 9.43
C LYS A 480 10.39 -0.29 10.66
N HIS A 481 10.86 -1.16 11.54
CA HIS A 481 10.20 -1.55 12.78
C HIS A 481 11.16 -1.29 13.95
N PRO A 482 10.66 -0.95 15.15
CA PRO A 482 11.47 -1.05 16.37
C PRO A 482 12.00 -2.47 16.54
N THR A 483 13.24 -2.63 16.99
CA THR A 483 13.77 -3.96 17.31
C THR A 483 13.07 -4.48 18.57
N GLY A 484 12.27 -5.54 18.40
CA GLY A 484 11.51 -6.20 19.47
C GLY A 484 12.15 -7.51 19.93
N THR A 485 11.31 -8.39 20.46
CA THR A 485 11.64 -9.78 20.78
C THR A 485 11.83 -10.63 19.52
N LEU A 486 12.29 -11.87 19.68
CA LEU A 486 12.32 -12.84 18.58
C LEU A 486 10.93 -13.07 17.99
N GLU A 487 9.91 -13.18 18.85
CA GLU A 487 8.51 -13.36 18.42
C GLU A 487 8.06 -12.18 17.56
N ASP A 488 8.30 -10.95 18.00
CA ASP A 488 7.95 -9.74 17.23
C ASP A 488 8.66 -9.71 15.87
N LEU A 489 9.91 -10.16 15.82
CA LEU A 489 10.69 -10.21 14.59
C LEU A 489 10.14 -11.25 13.61
N LEU A 490 9.85 -12.46 14.09
CA LEU A 490 9.29 -13.54 13.26
C LEU A 490 7.86 -13.22 12.80
N GLU A 491 7.06 -12.56 13.65
CA GLU A 491 5.76 -12.02 13.29
C GLU A 491 5.90 -10.97 12.18
N ALA A 492 6.85 -10.04 12.27
CA ALA A 492 7.08 -9.06 11.19
C ALA A 492 7.47 -9.70 9.85
N PHE A 493 8.26 -10.80 9.86
CA PHE A 493 8.56 -11.57 8.65
C PHE A 493 7.31 -12.29 8.10
N HIS A 494 6.51 -12.86 8.99
CA HIS A 494 5.27 -13.57 8.67
C HIS A 494 4.23 -12.62 8.07
N ASP A 495 4.01 -11.47 8.70
CA ASP A 495 3.07 -10.45 8.26
C ASP A 495 3.45 -9.88 6.90
N LEU A 496 4.74 -9.61 6.67
CA LEU A 496 5.22 -9.13 5.39
C LEU A 496 4.99 -10.17 4.27
N ARG A 497 5.22 -11.46 4.55
CA ARG A 497 4.90 -12.55 3.62
C ARG A 497 3.40 -12.61 3.34
N ASP A 498 2.57 -12.55 4.38
CA ASP A 498 1.11 -12.66 4.24
C ASP A 498 0.50 -11.49 3.50
N GLU A 499 1.04 -10.29 3.71
CA GLU A 499 0.66 -9.12 2.92
C GLU A 499 1.00 -9.29 1.44
N ILE A 500 2.17 -9.86 1.11
CA ILE A 500 2.56 -10.13 -0.27
C ILE A 500 1.78 -11.32 -0.86
N GLY A 501 1.27 -12.21 -0.01
CA GLY A 501 0.39 -13.33 -0.38
C GLY A 501 1.12 -14.54 -0.99
N THR A 502 2.45 -14.56 -1.03
CA THR A 502 3.27 -15.68 -1.51
C THR A 502 4.58 -15.79 -0.72
N ASN A 503 5.19 -16.97 -0.67
CA ASN A 503 6.47 -17.16 0.03
C ASN A 503 7.63 -16.55 -0.77
N PRO A 504 8.60 -15.88 -0.12
CA PRO A 504 9.81 -15.43 -0.81
C PRO A 504 10.68 -16.63 -1.22
N GLN A 505 11.43 -16.48 -2.31
CA GLN A 505 12.39 -17.50 -2.76
C GLN A 505 13.57 -17.65 -1.81
N ALA A 506 14.07 -16.52 -1.32
CA ALA A 506 15.09 -16.48 -0.29
C ALA A 506 14.84 -15.39 0.75
N VAL A 507 15.33 -15.65 1.97
CA VAL A 507 15.39 -14.68 3.06
C VAL A 507 16.85 -14.51 3.49
N VAL A 508 17.33 -13.28 3.57
CA VAL A 508 18.65 -12.96 4.12
C VAL A 508 18.47 -12.01 5.30
N ALA A 509 18.79 -12.45 6.51
CA ALA A 509 18.74 -11.62 7.71
C ALA A 509 20.15 -11.29 8.20
N ALA A 510 20.50 -10.01 8.22
CA ALA A 510 21.76 -9.51 8.73
C ALA A 510 21.60 -8.99 10.16
N GLY A 511 22.50 -9.34 11.07
CA GLY A 511 22.48 -8.82 12.44
C GLY A 511 23.84 -8.89 13.15
N ALA A 512 23.93 -8.22 14.30
CA ALA A 512 25.18 -8.11 15.05
C ALA A 512 25.44 -9.36 15.90
N GLY A 513 26.54 -10.05 15.62
CA GLY A 513 26.99 -11.22 16.37
C GLY A 513 27.64 -12.29 15.48
N PRO A 514 28.32 -13.28 16.09
CA PRO A 514 28.93 -14.37 15.36
C PRO A 514 27.85 -15.34 14.85
N VAL A 515 27.97 -15.72 13.57
CA VAL A 515 27.11 -16.76 12.97
C VAL A 515 27.80 -18.11 13.10
N ARG A 516 27.11 -19.10 13.67
CA ARG A 516 27.56 -20.49 13.77
C ARG A 516 26.42 -21.41 13.37
N ASP A 517 26.68 -22.32 12.43
CA ASP A 517 25.71 -23.32 11.96
C ASP A 517 24.33 -22.72 11.62
N GLY A 518 24.32 -21.62 10.86
CA GLY A 518 23.10 -20.93 10.43
C GLY A 518 22.33 -20.21 11.54
N THR A 519 22.96 -19.99 12.71
CA THR A 519 22.36 -19.33 13.86
C THR A 519 23.21 -18.14 14.31
N ILE A 520 22.55 -17.04 14.66
CA ILE A 520 23.18 -15.85 15.25
C ILE A 520 22.58 -15.59 16.64
N GLN A 521 23.44 -15.31 17.61
CA GLN A 521 23.02 -14.73 18.89
C GLN A 521 23.19 -13.22 18.80
N LEU A 522 22.09 -12.47 18.75
CA LEU A 522 22.16 -11.03 18.53
C LEU A 522 22.61 -10.31 19.81
N THR A 523 23.86 -9.88 19.82
CA THR A 523 24.51 -9.22 20.97
C THR A 523 23.81 -7.94 21.40
N ASN A 524 23.14 -7.27 20.46
CA ASN A 524 22.43 -6.01 20.69
C ASN A 524 20.92 -6.16 20.92
N ALA A 525 20.37 -7.38 20.84
CA ALA A 525 18.92 -7.59 20.88
C ALA A 525 18.48 -8.78 21.76
N ASN A 526 19.41 -9.51 22.38
CA ASN A 526 19.14 -10.65 23.28
C ASN A 526 18.12 -11.65 22.69
N LEU A 527 18.24 -11.89 21.39
CA LEU A 527 17.40 -12.79 20.60
C LEU A 527 18.28 -13.64 19.69
N ASP A 528 18.04 -14.95 19.72
CA ASP A 528 18.76 -15.93 18.93
C ASP A 528 17.92 -16.20 17.68
N LEU A 529 18.49 -16.00 16.49
CA LEU A 529 17.80 -16.19 15.22
C LEU A 529 18.52 -17.26 14.40
N SER A 530 17.76 -18.24 13.92
CA SER A 530 18.25 -19.31 13.06
C SER A 530 17.62 -19.26 11.66
N GLU A 531 18.33 -19.82 10.69
CA GLU A 531 17.82 -20.05 9.33
C GLU A 531 16.52 -20.88 9.33
N THR A 532 16.38 -21.81 10.29
CA THR A 532 15.17 -22.64 10.44
C THR A 532 13.96 -21.80 10.87
N GLU A 533 14.15 -20.87 11.82
CA GLU A 533 13.07 -19.98 12.26
C GLU A 533 12.63 -19.04 11.15
N LEU A 534 13.56 -18.51 10.37
CA LEU A 534 13.25 -17.73 9.17
C LEU A 534 12.45 -18.54 8.16
N ALA A 535 12.84 -19.79 7.90
CA ALA A 535 12.15 -20.66 6.95
C ALA A 535 10.73 -20.98 7.43
N ASN A 536 10.53 -21.22 8.72
CA ASN A 536 9.21 -21.46 9.30
C ASN A 536 8.33 -20.21 9.26
N ALA A 537 8.89 -19.03 9.56
CA ALA A 537 8.14 -17.77 9.56
C ALA A 537 7.74 -17.31 8.15
N THR A 538 8.56 -17.60 7.14
CA THR A 538 8.37 -17.06 5.78
C THR A 538 7.96 -18.09 4.74
N GLY A 539 8.14 -19.38 5.00
CA GLY A 539 7.96 -20.46 4.03
C GLY A 539 9.00 -20.46 2.89
N ALA A 540 10.10 -19.72 3.03
CA ALA A 540 11.17 -19.66 2.04
C ALA A 540 11.99 -20.94 1.96
N GLN A 541 12.43 -21.30 0.75
CA GLN A 541 13.26 -22.49 0.54
C GLN A 541 14.74 -22.27 0.85
N ARG A 542 15.19 -21.01 0.80
CA ARG A 542 16.58 -20.62 1.06
C ARG A 542 16.58 -19.53 2.12
N THR A 543 17.20 -19.80 3.26
CA THR A 543 17.31 -18.81 4.34
C THR A 543 18.77 -18.67 4.72
N PHE A 544 19.18 -17.43 4.99
CA PHE A 544 20.54 -17.11 5.35
C PHE A 544 20.52 -16.15 6.52
N VAL A 545 21.24 -16.52 7.57
CA VAL A 545 21.56 -15.62 8.67
C VAL A 545 23.01 -15.18 8.48
N ILE A 546 23.23 -13.88 8.35
CA ILE A 546 24.57 -13.31 8.14
C ILE A 546 24.89 -12.30 9.22
N ASN A 547 26.19 -12.12 9.47
CA ASN A 547 26.65 -11.02 10.32
C ASN A 547 26.46 -9.68 9.60
N ASP A 548 26.15 -8.61 10.33
CA ASP A 548 25.92 -7.25 9.84
C ASP A 548 27.11 -6.68 9.03
N PHE A 549 28.35 -7.01 9.39
CA PHE A 549 29.54 -6.66 8.61
C PHE A 549 29.79 -7.55 7.40
N THR A 550 29.14 -8.71 7.34
CA THR A 550 29.03 -9.48 6.10
C THR A 550 28.14 -8.73 5.11
N ALA A 551 27.00 -8.20 5.57
CA ALA A 551 26.16 -7.34 4.75
C ALA A 551 26.91 -6.06 4.34
N ALA A 552 27.59 -5.38 5.29
CA ALA A 552 28.38 -4.20 4.97
C ALA A 552 29.50 -4.47 3.93
N ALA A 553 30.14 -5.64 3.99
CA ALA A 553 31.09 -6.06 2.96
C ALA A 553 30.40 -6.20 1.59
N TRP A 554 29.25 -6.86 1.52
CA TRP A 554 28.47 -7.00 0.28
C TRP A 554 27.88 -5.69 -0.25
N SER A 555 27.66 -4.68 0.60
CA SER A 555 27.15 -3.39 0.15
C SER A 555 28.12 -2.75 -0.84
N VAL A 556 29.42 -2.93 -0.60
CA VAL A 556 30.47 -2.44 -1.48
C VAL A 556 30.83 -3.41 -2.61
N ALA A 557 30.00 -4.40 -2.96
CA ALA A 557 30.28 -5.32 -4.09
C ALA A 557 30.00 -4.66 -5.46
N GLU A 558 28.93 -3.87 -5.56
CA GLU A 558 28.45 -3.26 -6.81
C GLU A 558 28.61 -1.72 -6.82
N VAL A 559 29.53 -1.16 -6.02
CA VAL A 559 29.75 0.29 -5.90
C VAL A 559 30.31 0.94 -7.16
N THR A 560 29.83 2.15 -7.43
CA THR A 560 30.22 3.02 -8.53
C THR A 560 30.84 4.34 -8.02
N ARG A 561 31.20 5.25 -8.94
CA ARG A 561 31.80 6.55 -8.58
C ARG A 561 30.89 7.40 -7.68
N SER A 562 29.58 7.34 -7.90
CA SER A 562 28.58 8.13 -7.15
C SER A 562 28.30 7.57 -5.76
N ASP A 563 28.78 6.36 -5.45
CA ASP A 563 28.53 5.69 -4.18
C ASP A 563 29.62 5.97 -3.13
N VAL A 564 30.66 6.74 -3.49
CA VAL A 564 31.82 6.95 -2.62
C VAL A 564 32.40 8.36 -2.69
N ALA A 565 32.80 8.87 -1.54
CA ALA A 565 33.75 9.96 -1.42
C ALA A 565 35.18 9.40 -1.42
N VAL A 566 36.03 9.96 -2.30
CA VAL A 566 37.42 9.49 -2.50
C VAL A 566 38.34 10.22 -1.55
N LEU A 567 39.02 9.49 -0.67
CA LEU A 567 40.07 10.05 0.19
C LEU A 567 41.46 9.88 -0.44
N GLN A 568 41.68 8.76 -1.12
CA GLN A 568 42.93 8.43 -1.81
C GLN A 568 42.68 7.41 -2.93
N GLY A 569 43.43 7.50 -4.02
CA GLY A 569 43.43 6.51 -5.10
C GLY A 569 42.53 6.87 -6.27
N GLN A 570 42.02 5.85 -6.95
CA GLN A 570 41.23 5.99 -8.18
C GLN A 570 39.85 6.57 -7.88
N ALA A 571 39.33 7.38 -8.81
CA ALA A 571 38.01 7.98 -8.67
C ALA A 571 36.90 6.90 -8.61
N THR A 572 37.00 5.88 -9.44
CA THR A 572 36.08 4.73 -9.44
C THR A 572 36.77 3.55 -8.77
N PRO A 573 36.14 2.90 -7.77
CA PRO A 573 36.72 1.72 -7.12
C PRO A 573 36.98 0.59 -8.13
N PRO A 574 38.22 0.08 -8.24
CA PRO A 574 38.51 -1.02 -9.15
C PRO A 574 37.91 -2.35 -8.64
N ALA A 575 37.90 -3.36 -9.51
CA ALA A 575 37.67 -4.74 -9.09
C ALA A 575 38.88 -5.25 -8.29
N GLY A 576 38.65 -6.18 -7.38
CA GLY A 576 39.67 -6.69 -6.46
C GLY A 576 39.14 -6.83 -5.05
N THR A 577 39.95 -7.40 -4.15
CA THR A 577 39.59 -7.59 -2.74
C THR A 577 39.21 -6.25 -2.10
N ARG A 578 38.12 -6.22 -1.33
CA ARG A 578 37.62 -5.02 -0.66
C ARG A 578 37.61 -5.23 0.85
N LEU A 579 38.09 -4.23 1.57
CA LEU A 579 38.07 -4.18 3.04
C LEU A 579 37.05 -3.14 3.47
N VAL A 580 36.18 -3.49 4.40
CA VAL A 580 35.17 -2.61 4.99
C VAL A 580 35.44 -2.47 6.48
N VAL A 581 35.50 -1.24 6.97
CA VAL A 581 35.62 -0.92 8.39
C VAL A 581 34.56 0.11 8.75
N GLY A 582 33.84 -0.10 9.85
CA GLY A 582 32.71 0.74 10.19
C GLY A 582 32.61 1.04 11.68
N PRO A 583 32.93 2.28 12.12
CA PRO A 583 32.57 2.73 13.45
C PRO A 583 31.07 3.04 13.49
N GLY A 584 30.30 2.15 14.11
CA GLY A 584 28.87 2.28 14.36
C GLY A 584 28.58 2.38 15.85
N THR A 585 27.61 1.62 16.35
CA THR A 585 27.46 1.38 17.80
C THR A 585 28.71 0.71 18.35
N GLY A 586 29.13 -0.40 17.71
CA GLY A 586 30.44 -1.05 17.88
C GLY A 586 31.41 -0.72 16.74
N LEU A 587 32.54 -1.41 16.68
CA LEU A 587 33.50 -1.33 15.58
C LEU A 587 33.48 -2.65 14.80
N GLY A 588 32.98 -2.65 13.58
CA GLY A 588 33.02 -3.84 12.74
C GLY A 588 34.04 -3.78 11.63
N VAL A 589 34.45 -4.97 11.20
CA VAL A 589 35.41 -5.20 10.12
C VAL A 589 34.92 -6.37 9.28
N GLY A 590 34.86 -6.17 7.96
CA GLY A 590 34.49 -7.22 6.99
C GLY A 590 35.35 -7.14 5.74
N ALA A 591 35.42 -8.22 4.98
CA ALA A 591 36.13 -8.23 3.71
C ALA A 591 35.38 -9.02 2.63
N LEU A 592 35.47 -8.54 1.39
CA LEU A 592 35.15 -9.30 0.19
C LEU A 592 36.45 -9.71 -0.50
N LEU A 593 36.80 -10.98 -0.43
CA LEU A 593 37.91 -11.56 -1.19
C LEU A 593 37.48 -11.69 -2.66
N TYR A 594 38.33 -11.24 -3.57
CA TYR A 594 38.07 -11.34 -5.00
C TYR A 594 38.92 -12.44 -5.62
N SER A 595 38.27 -13.41 -6.24
CA SER A 595 38.94 -14.51 -6.95
C SER A 595 38.11 -14.91 -8.17
N GLU A 596 38.77 -15.12 -9.32
CA GLU A 596 38.13 -15.60 -10.56
C GLU A 596 36.88 -14.81 -10.98
N GLY A 597 36.88 -13.49 -10.78
CA GLY A 597 35.73 -12.64 -11.14
C GLY A 597 34.59 -12.65 -10.12
N ARG A 598 34.76 -13.30 -8.97
CA ARG A 598 33.72 -13.48 -7.94
C ARG A 598 34.17 -12.96 -6.59
N TYR A 599 33.19 -12.54 -5.78
CA TYR A 599 33.39 -12.11 -4.41
C TYR A 599 33.02 -13.21 -3.42
N HIS A 600 33.85 -13.36 -2.39
CA HIS A 600 33.63 -14.24 -1.25
C HIS A 600 33.77 -13.44 0.03
N THR A 601 32.80 -13.53 0.93
CA THR A 601 32.89 -12.84 2.22
C THR A 601 33.77 -13.55 3.22
N VAL A 602 34.53 -12.76 3.97
CA VAL A 602 35.12 -13.16 5.24
C VAL A 602 34.52 -12.28 6.32
N SER A 603 33.78 -12.91 7.22
CA SER A 603 33.21 -12.29 8.42
C SER A 603 34.21 -12.42 9.57
N GLY A 604 34.37 -11.37 10.37
CA GLY A 604 35.29 -11.40 11.50
C GLY A 604 34.96 -10.35 12.56
N GLU A 605 35.44 -10.60 13.77
CA GLU A 605 35.26 -9.74 14.94
C GLU A 605 36.43 -8.75 15.07
N GLY A 606 36.78 -8.09 13.95
CA GLY A 606 37.98 -7.25 13.86
C GLY A 606 37.97 -6.01 14.76
N GLY A 607 36.83 -5.66 15.37
CA GLY A 607 36.73 -4.64 16.41
C GLY A 607 37.40 -5.02 17.73
N HIS A 608 37.56 -6.32 17.99
CA HIS A 608 38.13 -6.83 19.24
C HIS A 608 39.64 -7.08 19.15
N VAL A 609 40.32 -6.55 18.13
CA VAL A 609 41.79 -6.57 18.06
C VAL A 609 42.39 -5.57 19.04
N GLY A 610 43.67 -5.75 19.37
CA GLY A 610 44.39 -4.84 20.27
C GLY A 610 44.66 -3.47 19.66
N LEU A 611 44.29 -2.42 20.39
CA LEU A 611 44.69 -1.03 20.16
C LEU A 611 45.75 -0.63 21.19
N TYR A 612 46.75 0.15 20.76
CA TYR A 612 47.93 0.48 21.55
C TYR A 612 48.21 1.99 21.52
N PRO A 613 48.79 2.58 22.59
CA PRO A 613 49.25 3.97 22.55
C PRO A 613 50.24 4.18 21.40
N ARG A 614 49.97 5.17 20.53
CA ARG A 614 50.84 5.51 19.39
C ARG A 614 51.87 6.58 19.74
N HIS A 615 51.52 7.44 20.68
CA HIS A 615 52.37 8.53 21.15
C HIS A 615 52.57 8.45 22.65
N ARG A 616 53.69 9.01 23.13
CA ARG A 616 54.04 8.98 24.56
C ARG A 616 52.97 9.65 25.43
N GLU A 617 52.33 10.69 24.92
CA GLU A 617 51.22 11.39 25.60
C GLU A 617 49.94 10.55 25.73
N GLU A 618 49.77 9.51 24.91
CA GLU A 618 48.59 8.63 24.98
C GLU A 618 48.74 7.56 26.07
N VAL A 619 49.95 7.33 26.60
CA VAL A 619 50.18 6.34 27.65
C VAL A 619 49.32 6.64 28.88
N ASP A 620 49.27 7.91 29.30
CA ASP A 620 48.47 8.35 30.45
C ASP A 620 46.97 8.21 30.17
N ILE A 621 46.54 8.37 28.92
CA ILE A 621 45.15 8.20 28.48
C ILE A 621 44.75 6.72 28.56
N PHE A 622 45.59 5.81 28.09
CA PHE A 622 45.31 4.37 28.18
C PHE A 622 45.34 3.86 29.62
N GLU A 623 46.24 4.38 30.47
CA GLU A 623 46.22 4.11 31.92
C GLU A 623 44.94 4.64 32.59
N ALA A 624 44.45 5.81 32.17
CA ALA A 624 43.16 6.33 32.62
C ALA A 624 41.98 5.45 32.14
N ALA A 625 41.99 5.01 30.89
CA ALA A 625 40.98 4.11 30.33
C ALA A 625 40.91 2.78 31.09
N ARG A 626 42.05 2.24 31.55
CA ARG A 626 42.09 1.03 32.39
C ARG A 626 41.34 1.21 33.71
N ARG A 627 41.34 2.41 34.29
CA ARG A 627 40.56 2.70 35.52
C ARG A 627 39.06 2.79 35.25
N ILE A 628 38.67 3.08 34.01
CA ILE A 628 37.26 3.21 33.59
C ILE A 628 36.70 1.84 33.20
N ALA A 629 37.41 1.11 32.35
CA ALA A 629 36.98 -0.16 31.75
C ALA A 629 38.11 -1.21 31.79
N PRO A 630 38.46 -1.74 32.98
CA PRO A 630 39.58 -2.69 33.12
C PRO A 630 39.35 -4.01 32.38
N GLY A 631 38.10 -4.41 32.18
CA GLY A 631 37.75 -5.68 31.54
C GLY A 631 38.05 -5.78 30.05
N CYS A 632 38.36 -4.66 29.39
CA CYS A 632 38.59 -4.59 27.95
C CYS A 632 40.09 -4.56 27.60
N PHE A 633 40.97 -4.76 28.59
CA PHE A 633 42.42 -4.81 28.40
C PHE A 633 42.92 -6.25 28.26
N PHE A 634 43.95 -6.43 27.44
CA PHE A 634 44.62 -7.72 27.27
C PHE A 634 45.60 -7.96 28.44
N GLY A 635 45.05 -8.44 29.55
CA GLY A 635 45.80 -8.69 30.79
C GLY A 635 46.46 -7.41 31.33
N ASP A 636 47.71 -7.52 31.76
CA ASP A 636 48.46 -6.38 32.33
C ASP A 636 49.07 -5.44 31.27
N SER A 637 48.83 -5.66 29.97
CA SER A 637 49.38 -4.83 28.88
C SER A 637 48.59 -3.53 28.65
N LEU A 638 49.23 -2.49 28.10
CA LEU A 638 48.53 -1.26 27.69
C LEU A 638 47.59 -1.45 26.47
N ALA A 639 47.40 -2.68 26.01
CA ALA A 639 46.53 -2.97 24.89
C ALA A 639 45.09 -3.11 25.36
N LEU A 640 44.16 -2.45 24.67
CA LEU A 640 42.72 -2.57 24.89
C LEU A 640 42.00 -2.95 23.59
N GLU A 641 40.80 -3.49 23.68
CA GLU A 641 39.98 -3.82 22.49
C GLU A 641 39.68 -2.56 21.68
N ALA A 642 39.98 -2.57 20.38
CA ALA A 642 39.89 -1.38 19.54
C ALA A 642 38.52 -0.71 19.55
N GLU A 643 37.44 -1.50 19.60
CA GLU A 643 36.07 -1.00 19.76
C GLU A 643 35.91 -0.01 20.91
N MET A 644 36.61 -0.19 22.02
CA MET A 644 36.47 0.66 23.20
C MET A 644 36.84 2.11 22.96
N PHE A 645 37.67 2.39 21.96
CA PHE A 645 37.99 3.76 21.55
C PHE A 645 37.41 4.13 20.19
N LEU A 646 37.14 3.14 19.32
CA LEU A 646 36.84 3.35 17.90
C LEU A 646 35.39 3.04 17.52
N SER A 647 34.46 3.24 18.45
CA SER A 647 33.03 3.06 18.23
C SER A 647 32.20 4.18 18.87
N GLY A 648 30.90 4.20 18.57
CA GLY A 648 29.95 5.12 19.18
C GLY A 648 29.80 4.90 20.70
N THR A 649 29.84 3.66 21.19
CA THR A 649 29.82 3.36 22.63
C THR A 649 31.18 3.57 23.29
N GLY A 650 32.27 3.47 22.51
CA GLY A 650 33.64 3.70 22.96
C GLY A 650 34.05 5.17 23.07
N LEU A 651 33.51 6.06 22.24
CA LEU A 651 33.82 7.50 22.26
C LEU A 651 33.63 8.15 23.65
N PRO A 652 32.55 7.88 24.41
CA PRO A 652 32.42 8.32 25.80
C PRO A 652 33.53 7.83 26.73
N VAL A 653 34.00 6.59 26.55
CA VAL A 653 35.09 6.00 27.33
C VAL A 653 36.41 6.72 27.02
N LEU A 654 36.69 6.94 25.72
CA LEU A 654 37.86 7.69 25.29
C LEU A 654 37.84 9.13 25.84
N TYR A 655 36.70 9.83 25.74
CA TYR A 655 36.55 11.18 26.28
C TYR A 655 36.89 11.24 27.77
N GLN A 656 36.31 10.33 28.55
CA GLN A 656 36.57 10.28 29.99
C GLN A 656 38.02 9.92 30.32
N ALA A 657 38.66 9.09 29.49
CA ALA A 657 40.07 8.77 29.63
C ALA A 657 40.97 9.99 29.36
N VAL A 658 40.65 10.78 28.32
CA VAL A 658 41.36 12.04 28.01
C VAL A 658 41.18 13.06 29.14
N GLU A 659 39.96 13.19 29.67
CA GLU A 659 39.64 14.08 30.80
C GLU A 659 40.45 13.74 32.06
N LEU A 660 40.48 12.46 32.42
CA LEU A 660 41.22 11.96 33.59
C LEU A 660 42.74 12.14 33.41
N ALA A 661 43.27 11.89 32.21
CA ALA A 661 44.68 12.10 31.91
C ALA A 661 45.06 13.60 31.98
N ALA A 662 44.12 14.49 31.65
CA ALA A 662 44.27 15.95 31.79
C ALA A 662 44.13 16.45 33.24
N GLY A 663 43.86 15.57 34.22
CA GLY A 663 43.70 15.93 35.63
C GLY A 663 42.40 16.68 35.95
N GLN A 664 41.39 16.60 35.08
CA GLN A 664 40.08 17.24 35.27
C GLN A 664 39.14 16.34 36.10
N ALA A 665 38.19 16.95 36.82
CA ALA A 665 37.20 16.22 37.61
C ALA A 665 36.24 15.45 36.71
N ARG A 666 35.71 14.29 37.17
CA ARG A 666 34.75 13.47 36.41
C ARG A 666 33.57 14.33 35.94
N ALA A 667 33.50 14.62 34.64
CA ALA A 667 32.30 15.16 34.04
C ALA A 667 31.18 14.10 34.02
N GLN A 668 29.96 14.59 33.85
CA GLN A 668 28.80 13.75 33.58
C GLN A 668 29.04 12.92 32.30
N VAL A 669 28.54 11.69 32.26
CA VAL A 669 28.64 10.84 31.07
C VAL A 669 28.04 11.56 29.86
N ARG A 670 28.83 11.71 28.81
CA ARG A 670 28.45 12.37 27.55
C ARG A 670 28.23 11.34 26.46
N SER A 671 27.29 11.58 25.58
CA SER A 671 27.07 10.75 24.39
C SER A 671 28.13 11.04 23.31
N ALA A 672 28.40 10.08 22.42
CA ALA A 672 29.26 10.29 21.26
C ALA A 672 28.81 11.47 20.39
N LYS A 673 27.49 11.68 20.26
CA LYS A 673 26.93 12.79 19.50
C LYS A 673 27.31 14.15 20.09
N GLU A 674 27.24 14.30 21.41
CA GLU A 674 27.64 15.54 22.09
C GLU A 674 29.14 15.77 21.97
N ILE A 675 29.96 14.74 22.20
CA ILE A 675 31.41 14.82 22.09
C ILE A 675 31.83 15.26 20.69
N LEU A 676 31.33 14.61 19.64
CA LEU A 676 31.71 14.95 18.27
C LEU A 676 31.16 16.30 17.81
N ASN A 677 29.99 16.73 18.32
CA ASN A 677 29.47 18.07 18.03
C ASN A 677 30.35 19.16 18.64
N ASP A 678 30.73 19.00 19.91
CA ASP A 678 31.56 19.96 20.63
C ASP A 678 32.98 20.05 20.08
N ALA A 679 33.53 18.90 19.67
CA ALA A 679 34.80 18.83 18.96
C ALA A 679 34.72 19.59 17.63
N ARG A 680 33.61 19.44 16.88
CA ARG A 680 33.41 20.14 15.61
C ARG A 680 33.21 21.65 15.79
N SER A 681 32.53 22.08 16.85
CA SER A 681 32.34 23.51 17.15
C SER A 681 33.54 24.17 17.81
N GLY A 682 34.53 23.39 18.25
CA GLY A 682 35.70 23.88 18.98
C GLY A 682 35.34 24.44 20.36
N THR A 683 34.28 23.93 20.98
CA THR A 683 33.76 24.43 22.26
C THR A 683 34.34 23.68 23.46
N ASP A 684 35.04 22.58 23.22
CA ASP A 684 35.63 21.73 24.25
C ASP A 684 36.93 21.09 23.77
N LEU A 685 38.04 21.46 24.41
CA LEU A 685 39.39 20.97 24.09
C LEU A 685 39.57 19.47 24.38
N ILE A 686 38.84 18.91 25.35
CA ILE A 686 38.85 17.47 25.63
C ILE A 686 38.13 16.74 24.49
N ALA A 687 37.00 17.28 24.03
CA ALA A 687 36.26 16.73 22.90
C ALA A 687 37.09 16.79 21.60
N GLU A 688 37.77 17.90 21.33
CA GLU A 688 38.70 18.03 20.19
C GLU A 688 39.82 16.98 20.23
N LYS A 689 40.48 16.82 21.38
CA LYS A 689 41.54 15.82 21.56
C LYS A 689 41.00 14.39 21.42
N THR A 690 39.80 14.13 21.93
CA THR A 690 39.09 12.85 21.79
C THR A 690 38.83 12.52 20.33
N ALA A 691 38.27 13.46 19.57
CA ALA A 691 37.99 13.30 18.14
C ALA A 691 39.29 13.11 17.34
N GLN A 692 40.36 13.80 17.71
CA GLN A 692 41.68 13.64 17.09
C GLN A 692 42.23 12.22 17.31
N ILE A 693 42.22 11.72 18.56
CA ILE A 693 42.70 10.36 18.89
C ILE A 693 41.85 9.31 18.18
N PHE A 694 40.51 9.43 18.25
CA PHE A 694 39.60 8.55 17.51
C PHE A 694 39.97 8.48 16.02
N THR A 695 40.17 9.64 15.39
CA THR A 695 40.47 9.76 13.96
C THR A 695 41.79 9.11 13.60
N THR A 696 42.86 9.40 14.34
CA THR A 696 44.20 8.89 14.01
C THR A 696 44.31 7.40 14.30
N HIS A 697 43.73 6.91 15.39
CA HIS A 697 43.72 5.47 15.71
C HIS A 697 42.90 4.68 14.69
N LEU A 698 41.72 5.16 14.29
CA LEU A 698 40.92 4.51 13.25
C LEU A 698 41.66 4.45 11.91
N GLY A 699 42.29 5.55 11.49
CA GLY A 699 43.11 5.58 10.29
C GLY A 699 44.23 4.54 10.32
N ALA A 700 45.00 4.48 11.41
CA ALA A 700 46.07 3.48 11.54
C ALA A 700 45.57 2.05 11.55
N LEU A 701 44.53 1.75 12.31
CA LEU A 701 43.94 0.41 12.36
C LEU A 701 43.54 -0.04 10.95
N MET A 702 42.85 0.82 10.19
CA MET A 702 42.49 0.53 8.81
C MET A 702 43.72 0.31 7.92
N GLY A 703 44.80 1.06 8.13
CA GLY A 703 46.06 0.85 7.42
C GLY A 703 46.73 -0.49 7.76
N ASP A 704 46.67 -0.93 9.01
CA ASP A 704 47.21 -2.22 9.47
C ASP A 704 46.42 -3.39 8.85
N LEU A 705 45.09 -3.29 8.87
CA LEU A 705 44.19 -4.26 8.22
C LEU A 705 44.39 -4.31 6.70
N ALA A 706 44.62 -3.15 6.07
CA ALA A 706 44.84 -3.07 4.63
C ALA A 706 46.12 -3.78 4.19
N VAL A 707 47.21 -3.69 4.98
CA VAL A 707 48.44 -4.46 4.69
C VAL A 707 48.23 -5.96 4.92
N THR A 708 47.32 -6.33 5.81
CA THR A 708 46.99 -7.74 6.08
C THR A 708 46.22 -8.39 4.93
N LEU A 709 45.25 -7.66 4.35
CA LEU A 709 44.32 -8.20 3.36
C LEU A 709 44.66 -7.86 1.91
N MET A 710 45.53 -6.87 1.68
CA MET A 710 45.87 -6.36 0.34
C MET A 710 44.62 -6.04 -0.51
N PRO A 711 43.76 -5.10 -0.08
CA PRO A 711 42.49 -4.82 -0.73
C PRO A 711 42.68 -3.92 -1.96
N GLU A 712 43.12 -4.50 -3.08
CA GLU A 712 43.32 -3.78 -4.35
C GLU A 712 42.05 -3.07 -4.83
N GLY A 713 40.88 -3.65 -4.55
CA GLY A 713 39.56 -3.08 -4.85
C GLY A 713 39.16 -1.91 -3.95
N GLY A 714 39.90 -1.68 -2.86
CA GLY A 714 39.78 -0.51 -1.98
C GLY A 714 39.45 -0.84 -0.52
N VAL A 715 39.77 0.13 0.33
CA VAL A 715 39.38 0.19 1.74
C VAL A 715 38.21 1.16 1.88
N PHE A 716 37.10 0.71 2.44
CA PHE A 716 35.86 1.47 2.55
C PHE A 716 35.53 1.71 4.01
N LEU A 717 35.33 2.98 4.35
CA LEU A 717 34.75 3.38 5.61
C LEU A 717 33.22 3.43 5.49
N VAL A 718 32.52 2.68 6.33
CA VAL A 718 31.05 2.59 6.36
C VAL A 718 30.49 2.92 7.75
N GLY A 719 29.17 2.96 7.90
CA GLY A 719 28.53 3.09 9.22
C GLY A 719 28.18 4.52 9.64
N GLY A 720 27.36 4.62 10.68
CA GLY A 720 26.68 5.87 11.05
C GLY A 720 27.60 6.96 11.62
N VAL A 721 28.70 6.62 12.29
CA VAL A 721 29.68 7.64 12.72
C VAL A 721 30.40 8.19 11.50
N ALA A 722 30.79 7.32 10.56
CA ALA A 722 31.44 7.71 9.33
C ALA A 722 30.55 8.66 8.51
N GLU A 723 29.27 8.31 8.35
CA GLU A 723 28.26 9.08 7.62
C GLU A 723 28.07 10.49 8.16
N LYS A 724 27.85 10.61 9.47
CA LYS A 724 27.44 11.88 10.11
C LYS A 724 28.61 12.81 10.41
N ASN A 725 29.85 12.29 10.41
CA ASN A 725 31.03 13.02 10.86
C ASN A 725 32.14 13.05 9.81
N ARG A 726 31.79 13.34 8.56
CA ARG A 726 32.73 13.40 7.41
C ARG A 726 33.97 14.25 7.67
N TRP A 727 33.83 15.29 8.48
CA TRP A 727 34.92 16.20 8.85
C TRP A 727 36.10 15.50 9.55
N LEU A 728 35.88 14.35 10.18
CA LEU A 728 36.93 13.52 10.79
C LEU A 728 37.85 12.89 9.73
N PHE A 729 37.31 12.53 8.56
CA PHE A 729 38.03 11.74 7.55
C PHE A 729 38.69 12.63 6.50
N SER A 730 39.54 13.52 6.99
CA SER A 730 40.34 14.46 6.20
C SER A 730 41.83 14.08 6.21
N ASP A 731 42.74 15.05 6.16
CA ASP A 731 44.18 14.79 6.04
C ASP A 731 44.74 14.03 7.24
N ASN A 732 44.32 14.34 8.47
CA ASN A 732 44.82 13.63 9.67
C ASN A 732 44.50 12.13 9.66
N PHE A 733 43.29 11.77 9.19
CA PHE A 733 42.88 10.38 9.04
C PHE A 733 43.72 9.67 7.98
N LYS A 734 43.85 10.30 6.81
CA LYS A 734 44.62 9.77 5.67
C LYS A 734 46.10 9.63 6.01
N ASP A 735 46.69 10.59 6.72
CA ASP A 735 48.08 10.55 7.17
C ASP A 735 48.29 9.42 8.17
N ALA A 736 47.35 9.23 9.10
CA ALA A 736 47.38 8.12 10.03
C ALA A 736 47.25 6.75 9.34
N PHE A 737 46.37 6.63 8.34
CA PHE A 737 46.24 5.45 7.49
C PHE A 737 47.55 5.14 6.76
N ASN A 738 48.16 6.15 6.13
CA ASN A 738 49.40 6.01 5.39
C ASN A 738 50.64 5.81 6.28
N GLY A 739 50.54 6.09 7.58
CA GLY A 739 51.61 5.94 8.56
C GLY A 739 51.91 4.47 8.92
N GLY A 740 52.57 3.74 8.02
CA GLY A 740 52.89 2.31 8.17
C GLY A 740 54.37 1.97 8.29
N GLY A 741 55.24 2.95 8.58
CA GLY A 741 56.69 2.75 8.63
C GLY A 741 57.24 2.32 7.25
N ARG A 742 57.85 1.13 7.18
CA ARG A 742 58.40 0.55 5.94
C ARG A 742 57.35 0.33 4.84
N PHE A 743 56.07 0.23 5.20
CA PHE A 743 54.97 0.04 4.25
C PHE A 743 54.22 1.33 3.91
N SER A 744 54.73 2.51 4.29
CA SER A 744 54.04 3.78 4.03
C SER A 744 53.77 4.01 2.54
N ASP A 745 54.71 3.67 1.66
CA ASP A 745 54.52 3.82 0.21
C ASP A 745 53.50 2.83 -0.35
N LEU A 746 53.46 1.60 0.20
CA LEU A 746 52.42 0.65 -0.14
C LEU A 746 51.04 1.19 0.26
N ARG A 747 50.88 1.68 1.49
CA ARG A 747 49.59 2.22 1.96
C ARG A 747 49.11 3.42 1.12
N ARG A 748 50.04 4.31 0.72
CA ARG A 748 49.74 5.44 -0.19
C ARG A 748 49.27 5.01 -1.57
N SER A 749 49.63 3.80 -2.00
CA SER A 749 49.19 3.25 -3.29
C SER A 749 47.80 2.61 -3.24
N LEU A 750 47.26 2.31 -2.04
CA LEU A 750 45.95 1.70 -1.87
C LEU A 750 44.83 2.71 -2.06
N ASN A 751 43.68 2.23 -2.53
CA ASN A 751 42.49 3.04 -2.66
C ASN A 751 41.76 3.14 -1.31
N LEU A 752 41.34 4.35 -0.92
CA LEU A 752 40.67 4.63 0.34
C LEU A 752 39.43 5.50 0.11
N TYR A 753 38.29 4.99 0.57
CA TYR A 753 36.97 5.53 0.29
C TYR A 753 36.15 5.68 1.56
N VAL A 754 35.19 6.60 1.49
CA VAL A 754 34.09 6.72 2.43
C VAL A 754 32.81 6.41 1.67
N SER A 755 32.05 5.40 2.10
CA SER A 755 30.81 5.01 1.42
C SER A 755 29.72 6.07 1.62
N GLU A 756 29.01 6.39 0.54
CA GLU A 756 27.85 7.29 0.49
C GLU A 756 26.53 6.54 0.28
N GLN A 757 26.56 5.21 0.23
CA GLN A 757 25.36 4.40 0.13
C GLN A 757 24.51 4.49 1.40
N ALA A 758 23.28 4.99 1.24
CA ALA A 758 22.26 4.89 2.28
C ALA A 758 21.85 3.42 2.48
N GLU A 759 21.47 3.06 3.70
CA GLU A 759 20.96 1.71 4.02
C GLU A 759 21.88 0.55 3.57
N PHE A 760 23.19 0.72 3.80
CA PHE A 760 24.22 -0.25 3.41
C PHE A 760 23.94 -1.69 3.89
N GLY A 761 23.28 -1.87 5.03
CA GLY A 761 22.89 -3.20 5.53
C GLY A 761 21.90 -3.90 4.60
N ILE A 762 20.88 -3.19 4.11
CA ILE A 762 19.87 -3.72 3.19
C ILE A 762 20.45 -3.94 1.79
N ILE A 763 21.22 -2.98 1.28
CA ILE A 763 21.92 -3.12 -0.02
C ILE A 763 22.85 -4.33 0.03
N GLY A 764 23.58 -4.48 1.14
CA GLY A 764 24.47 -5.59 1.40
C GLY A 764 23.76 -6.94 1.44
N ALA A 765 22.68 -7.04 2.20
CA ALA A 765 21.87 -8.26 2.26
C ALA A 765 21.25 -8.62 0.89
N ASN A 766 20.85 -7.63 0.07
CA ASN A 766 20.41 -7.86 -1.30
C ASN A 766 21.54 -8.37 -2.21
N ASN A 767 22.72 -7.75 -2.16
CA ASN A 767 23.86 -8.20 -2.96
C ASN A 767 24.34 -9.61 -2.55
N PHE A 768 24.31 -9.92 -1.25
CA PHE A 768 24.49 -11.28 -0.75
C PHE A 768 23.44 -12.22 -1.36
N CYS A 769 22.16 -11.86 -1.30
CA CYS A 769 21.05 -12.65 -1.83
C CYS A 769 21.25 -12.96 -3.32
N LYS A 770 21.53 -11.94 -4.15
CA LYS A 770 21.84 -12.12 -5.59
C LYS A 770 22.97 -13.13 -5.80
N ASN A 771 24.02 -13.07 -4.99
CA ASN A 771 25.15 -13.98 -5.11
C ASN A 771 24.81 -15.41 -4.66
N ALA A 772 24.10 -15.55 -3.54
CA ALA A 772 23.68 -16.85 -3.01
C ALA A 772 22.70 -17.56 -3.95
N LEU A 773 21.83 -16.82 -4.64
CA LEU A 773 20.88 -17.37 -5.62
C LEU A 773 21.54 -17.83 -6.94
N ARG A 774 22.74 -17.33 -7.25
CA ARG A 774 23.53 -17.70 -8.44
C ARG A 774 24.36 -18.98 -8.25
N GLN A 775 24.53 -19.43 -7.01
CA GLN A 775 25.22 -20.67 -6.64
C GLN A 775 24.21 -21.81 -6.55
#